data_AF-M6VR91-F1
#
_entry.id   AF-M6VR91-F1
#
_cell.length_a   1.000
_cell.length_b   1.000
_cell.length_c   1.000
_cell.angle_alpha   90.00
_cell.angle_beta   90.00
_cell.angle_gamma   90.00
#
_symmetry.space_group_name_H-M   'P 1'
#
loop_
_entity.id
_entity.type
_entity.pdbx_description
1 polymer ?
#
loop_
_entity_poly.entity_id
_entity_poly.type
_entity_poly.pdbx_seq_one_letter_code
_entity_poly.pdbx_strand_id
1 'polypeptide(L)'
;MKKFVLLLFVFVSLIFADPEVVNDVTQINPIRVNRVVTPTTLGDIQELIKNHSGPISIGGGRFSMGGQIATENALFIDTREFNKILSFDPTTKLITVESGITWRKLQESIDPFDLSVQIKQTYSNFTIGGSLSVNAHGRYVGYGPMILSVRSIKLVLSDGKLVTASPKENPEIFFASVGGYGGIGVIVEVTLELTENKKIKRFVKKIPITEYKNFFFKNIRNNPKAQFHNGDIYPPAYENVNTITWEETEEAVTVNDRIVPVKESYWLENLIYFWLTELPYGKELREAVLDPLYYRKDRVLWRNYEANYDVQELEPPNRRISTYVLQEYFIPVEKFDEFYPLMKSILQKHDVNVVNISIRHAKQDSGSYLVWARTEVFSFVIYYKQRVYESAKREVGVWTRELIDAVISVGGTYYLPYQLHASVSQFEKAYPNSDQFFLLKRKLDPNYKFRNKLWDKYYFHDKEDKKIRLRLDALKDYTRNEDQTFLTLPEWYIVFSSEEYANFLKYNLPSDFPYFSSIIQFWKIYGKVVKKTWNSYEFNWGYHLMINIIGVSYSSELFLKALYENSVGRLTESFLENKALSPEMKVEGYIQKIESDYTDFIKMRPWYEYPFYSKFKEFWTIRDGDNTSFVRRWERRFFFSTELLVKALYGKLIALGTESVYAPETFEVKAWVVENGKGTIRSIPRYEAFTKAVPEIVKKNVSFVEIAGNRKILMTLIVPSEVNLRDQEEVLYEWNILTEPNQKRVAVVAPVSRLHEILINSEKNGFKVDHIFEFQIRLDDFRLFGILRNMRYLLQLSCFILFLSCAVTSYSSKPVTLGKQFDLKDLKQNPKGPLLFQKKLAADWVADRGGLINLKDPKAKAASLQSGDEPIQIYFYVIDHPKFGRYLIDTGMSEAFRKDPKDWPISCLVASVMNTAAFKVHLTASEWLKKDPKKLEGIFLTHMHLDHVLGTKDFQSGIPLYVGPQEATHKQFINSFVQGTTDQLLGENPALSELSFALALNDSSYPVLDFFGDQSLLVFHIEGHTKGSLAFLVQSSNGYQLVLGDSCHTAWGWENNVPPGDFTADQEKNKAGLSFLKDLASKFPGIQVHPGHQSLSEKRN
;
A
#
# COMPACT_ATOMS: atom_id res chain seq x y z
N MET A 1 19.59 -27.33 44.80
CA MET A 1 18.58 -27.49 43.73
C MET A 1 17.89 -26.19 43.31
N LYS A 2 17.23 -25.41 44.21
CA LYS A 2 16.53 -24.16 43.82
C LYS A 2 17.42 -23.06 43.19
N LYS A 3 18.69 -22.92 43.59
CA LYS A 3 19.65 -21.98 42.97
C LYS A 3 20.18 -22.42 41.60
N PHE A 4 20.17 -23.73 41.30
CA PHE A 4 20.64 -24.28 40.02
C PHE A 4 19.54 -24.21 38.94
N VAL A 5 18.27 -24.37 39.34
CA VAL A 5 17.10 -24.20 38.47
C VAL A 5 16.88 -22.71 38.11
N LEU A 6 17.17 -21.79 39.04
CA LEU A 6 17.08 -20.34 38.76
C LEU A 6 18.17 -19.87 37.78
N LEU A 7 19.38 -20.44 37.86
CA LEU A 7 20.47 -20.15 36.92
C LEU A 7 20.18 -20.70 35.52
N LEU A 8 19.53 -21.87 35.42
CA LEU A 8 19.09 -22.43 34.15
C LEU A 8 17.94 -21.60 33.54
N PHE A 9 17.01 -21.08 34.35
CA PHE A 9 15.94 -20.20 33.87
C PHE A 9 16.45 -18.84 33.40
N VAL A 10 17.47 -18.27 34.05
CA VAL A 10 18.14 -17.03 33.59
C VAL A 10 18.97 -17.29 32.32
N PHE A 11 19.61 -18.45 32.18
CA PHE A 11 20.35 -18.81 30.95
C PHE A 11 19.41 -19.09 29.77
N VAL A 12 18.24 -19.70 30.00
CA VAL A 12 17.27 -20.00 28.93
C VAL A 12 16.45 -18.74 28.56
N SER A 13 16.14 -17.85 29.50
CA SER A 13 15.46 -16.57 29.17
C SER A 13 16.38 -15.55 28.45
N LEU A 14 17.70 -15.63 28.64
CA LEU A 14 18.67 -14.86 27.84
C LEU A 14 18.81 -15.38 26.39
N ILE A 15 18.38 -16.62 26.11
CA ILE A 15 18.40 -17.21 24.75
C ILE A 15 17.11 -16.87 23.97
N PHE A 16 16.06 -16.37 24.64
CA PHE A 16 14.77 -16.03 24.02
C PHE A 16 14.30 -14.60 24.34
N ALA A 17 15.22 -13.65 24.46
CA ALA A 17 14.83 -12.24 24.40
C ALA A 17 14.41 -11.91 22.96
N ASP A 18 13.19 -11.38 22.77
CA ASP A 18 12.76 -10.87 21.47
C ASP A 18 13.81 -9.87 20.95
N PRO A 19 14.28 -10.00 19.70
CA PRO A 19 15.33 -9.15 19.18
C PRO A 19 14.87 -7.70 19.14
N GLU A 20 15.66 -6.79 19.72
CA GLU A 20 15.38 -5.36 19.70
C GLU A 20 15.43 -4.83 18.26
N VAL A 21 14.49 -3.95 17.91
CA VAL A 21 14.44 -3.32 16.58
C VAL A 21 14.98 -1.91 16.65
N VAL A 22 16.01 -1.63 15.86
CA VAL A 22 16.51 -0.27 15.64
C VAL A 22 16.08 0.20 14.26
N ASN A 23 15.64 1.45 14.16
CA ASN A 23 15.19 2.05 12.90
C ASN A 23 15.73 3.47 12.78
N ASP A 24 15.84 3.95 11.54
CA ASP A 24 16.26 5.31 11.26
C ASP A 24 15.09 6.29 11.33
N VAL A 25 15.40 7.59 11.22
CA VAL A 25 14.41 8.68 11.30
C VAL A 25 13.26 8.53 10.29
N THR A 26 13.46 7.89 9.14
CA THR A 26 12.39 7.71 8.14
C THR A 26 11.41 6.60 8.50
N GLN A 27 11.83 5.69 9.38
CA GLN A 27 11.14 4.48 9.82
C GLN A 27 10.96 3.38 8.76
N ILE A 28 11.62 3.47 7.60
CA ILE A 28 11.45 2.50 6.48
C ILE A 28 12.50 1.38 6.46
N ASN A 29 13.46 1.38 7.39
CA ASN A 29 14.54 0.39 7.47
C ASN A 29 14.65 -0.21 8.89
N PRO A 30 13.59 -0.90 9.39
CA PRO A 30 13.67 -1.56 10.69
C PRO A 30 14.67 -2.73 10.64
N ILE A 31 15.61 -2.75 11.57
CA ILE A 31 16.67 -3.76 11.65
C ILE A 31 16.63 -4.42 13.03
N ARG A 32 16.51 -5.76 13.03
CA ARG A 32 16.55 -6.58 14.25
C ARG A 32 17.99 -6.75 14.71
N VAL A 33 18.36 -6.11 15.80
CA VAL A 33 19.68 -6.21 16.42
C VAL A 33 19.65 -7.24 17.56
N ASN A 34 20.82 -7.66 18.03
CA ASN A 34 20.91 -8.59 19.16
C ASN A 34 20.61 -7.87 20.48
N ARG A 35 21.19 -6.68 20.68
CA ARG A 35 20.96 -5.81 21.84
C ARG A 35 21.44 -4.39 21.58
N VAL A 36 20.82 -3.41 22.22
CA VAL A 36 21.23 -2.01 22.28
C VAL A 36 21.92 -1.72 23.62
N VAL A 37 23.04 -1.01 23.57
CA VAL A 37 23.79 -0.57 24.76
C VAL A 37 24.11 0.93 24.67
N THR A 38 24.04 1.63 25.80
CA THR A 38 24.25 3.08 25.91
C THR A 38 25.43 3.38 26.85
N PRO A 39 26.69 3.22 26.40
CA PRO A 39 27.86 3.45 27.23
C PRO A 39 27.99 4.93 27.63
N THR A 40 28.62 5.18 28.79
CA THR A 40 28.84 6.54 29.32
C THR A 40 30.31 6.84 29.58
N THR A 41 31.17 5.84 29.47
CA THR A 41 32.62 5.95 29.62
C THR A 41 33.37 5.28 28.47
N LEU A 42 34.62 5.71 28.26
CA LEU A 42 35.52 5.07 27.30
C LEU A 42 35.78 3.59 27.65
N GLY A 43 35.90 3.27 28.95
CA GLY A 43 36.11 1.92 29.44
C GLY A 43 35.00 0.97 28.99
N ASP A 44 33.75 1.39 29.10
CA ASP A 44 32.57 0.63 28.67
C ASP A 44 32.69 0.25 27.17
N ILE A 45 33.04 1.22 26.32
CA ILE A 45 33.18 1.01 24.87
C ILE A 45 34.30 0.00 24.59
N GLN A 46 35.45 0.13 25.25
CA GLN A 46 36.57 -0.79 25.06
C GLN A 46 36.22 -2.21 25.50
N GLU A 47 35.53 -2.37 26.64
CA GLU A 47 35.12 -3.67 27.15
C GLU A 47 34.07 -4.33 26.24
N LEU A 48 33.05 -3.58 25.82
CA LEU A 48 32.01 -4.03 24.89
C LEU A 48 32.62 -4.55 23.59
N ILE A 49 33.59 -3.82 23.03
CA ILE A 49 34.26 -4.24 21.79
C ILE A 49 35.12 -5.48 22.04
N LYS A 50 35.92 -5.54 23.10
CA LYS A 50 36.80 -6.70 23.38
C LYS A 50 36.01 -7.99 23.60
N ASN A 51 34.91 -7.91 24.35
CA ASN A 51 34.16 -9.08 24.80
C ASN A 51 33.13 -9.58 23.79
N HIS A 52 32.76 -8.77 22.79
CA HIS A 52 31.79 -9.16 21.77
C HIS A 52 32.48 -9.79 20.55
N SER A 53 32.09 -11.00 20.18
CA SER A 53 32.62 -11.72 19.00
C SER A 53 31.81 -11.49 17.72
N GLY A 54 30.57 -11.02 17.84
CA GLY A 54 29.66 -10.81 16.71
C GLY A 54 29.78 -9.43 16.05
N PRO A 55 28.83 -9.09 15.16
CA PRO A 55 28.79 -7.77 14.54
C PRO A 55 28.50 -6.67 15.56
N ILE A 56 29.10 -5.51 15.34
CA ILE A 56 28.93 -4.28 16.11
C ILE A 56 28.50 -3.18 15.14
N SER A 57 27.41 -2.52 15.47
CA SER A 57 26.95 -1.31 14.78
C SER A 57 26.99 -0.13 15.75
N ILE A 58 27.20 1.06 15.21
CA ILE A 58 27.42 2.28 15.98
C ILE A 58 26.36 3.29 15.54
N GLY A 59 25.63 3.85 16.49
CA GLY A 59 24.59 4.84 16.20
C GLY A 59 24.62 6.01 17.17
N GLY A 60 24.48 7.21 16.62
CA GLY A 60 24.19 8.42 17.38
C GLY A 60 22.74 8.84 17.19
N GLY A 61 22.52 10.00 16.57
CA GLY A 61 21.18 10.56 16.33
C GLY A 61 20.26 9.80 15.33
N ARG A 62 20.76 8.74 14.67
CA ARG A 62 20.00 7.87 13.74
C ARG A 62 19.30 8.59 12.56
N PHE A 63 19.90 9.69 12.08
CA PHE A 63 19.35 10.52 11.00
C PHE A 63 19.76 10.08 9.57
N SER A 64 20.63 9.09 9.41
CA SER A 64 20.91 8.48 8.10
C SER A 64 19.67 7.72 7.60
N MET A 65 19.28 7.88 6.34
CA MET A 65 17.98 7.47 5.80
C MET A 65 18.07 6.25 4.87
N GLY A 66 18.89 5.25 5.20
CA GLY A 66 19.14 4.09 4.34
C GLY A 66 19.52 2.81 5.07
N GLY A 67 19.24 2.69 6.37
CA GLY A 67 19.60 1.51 7.17
C GLY A 67 21.09 1.39 7.54
N GLN A 68 21.94 2.38 7.22
CA GLN A 68 23.38 2.37 7.56
C GLN A 68 23.66 2.46 9.07
N ILE A 69 22.61 2.60 9.90
CA ILE A 69 22.75 2.67 11.34
C ILE A 69 23.06 1.30 11.96
N ALA A 70 22.63 0.19 11.35
CA ALA A 70 22.73 -1.15 11.94
C ALA A 70 22.90 -2.28 10.91
N THR A 71 23.15 -3.49 11.39
CA THR A 71 22.99 -4.76 10.67
C THR A 71 22.25 -5.76 11.57
N GLU A 72 21.74 -6.86 11.01
CA GLU A 72 21.08 -7.90 11.79
C GLU A 72 22.01 -8.49 12.86
N ASN A 73 21.43 -8.79 14.03
CA ASN A 73 22.10 -9.44 15.16
C ASN A 73 23.31 -8.68 15.72
N ALA A 74 23.44 -7.38 15.42
CA ALA A 74 24.52 -6.55 15.94
C ALA A 74 24.37 -6.26 17.43
N LEU A 75 25.50 -6.10 18.11
CA LEU A 75 25.58 -5.25 19.30
C LEU A 75 25.51 -3.79 18.81
N PHE A 76 24.41 -3.10 19.12
CA PHE A 76 24.23 -1.71 18.73
C PHE A 76 24.72 -0.78 19.85
N ILE A 77 25.83 -0.08 19.59
CA ILE A 77 26.39 0.92 20.51
C ILE A 77 25.75 2.27 20.22
N ASP A 78 24.89 2.72 21.13
CA ASP A 78 24.24 4.03 21.09
C ASP A 78 25.09 5.06 21.86
N THR A 79 25.71 5.99 21.14
CA THR A 79 26.67 6.92 21.72
C THR A 79 26.04 8.16 22.35
N ARG A 80 24.71 8.34 22.33
CA ARG A 80 24.07 9.60 22.73
C ARG A 80 24.33 10.03 24.18
N GLU A 81 24.57 9.08 25.08
CA GLU A 81 24.95 9.36 26.49
C GLU A 81 26.45 9.59 26.70
N PHE A 82 27.27 9.35 25.67
CA PHE A 82 28.72 9.59 25.65
C PHE A 82 29.01 10.98 25.05
N ASN A 83 28.63 12.04 25.79
CA ASN A 83 28.41 13.38 25.24
C ASN A 83 29.08 14.55 26.00
N LYS A 84 30.22 14.30 26.68
CA LYS A 84 30.94 15.31 27.46
C LYS A 84 31.81 16.21 26.61
N ILE A 85 32.01 17.45 27.07
CA ILE A 85 33.09 18.33 26.62
C ILE A 85 34.32 18.00 27.46
N LEU A 86 35.43 17.66 26.82
CA LEU A 86 36.65 17.20 27.47
C LEU A 86 37.66 18.34 27.64
N SER A 87 37.76 19.23 26.66
CA SER A 87 38.54 20.47 26.75
C SER A 87 37.95 21.55 25.85
N PHE A 88 38.09 22.81 26.24
CA PHE A 88 37.64 23.96 25.46
C PHE A 88 38.56 25.14 25.72
N ASP A 89 39.11 25.71 24.64
CA ASP A 89 39.95 26.91 24.68
C ASP A 89 39.36 27.97 23.72
N PRO A 90 38.75 29.03 24.25
CA PRO A 90 38.15 30.09 23.44
C PRO A 90 39.21 30.98 22.76
N THR A 91 40.44 31.04 23.27
CA THR A 91 41.53 31.83 22.69
C THR A 91 42.10 31.13 21.46
N THR A 92 42.39 29.84 21.54
CA THR A 92 42.84 29.06 20.37
C THR A 92 41.67 28.64 19.47
N LYS A 93 40.42 28.86 19.89
CA LYS A 93 39.19 28.43 19.19
C LYS A 93 39.16 26.93 18.94
N LEU A 94 39.60 26.14 19.92
CA LEU A 94 39.63 24.67 19.85
C LEU A 94 38.72 24.07 20.91
N ILE A 95 38.00 23.02 20.54
CA ILE A 95 37.16 22.25 21.46
C ILE A 95 37.35 20.76 21.23
N THR A 96 37.52 20.01 22.31
CA THR A 96 37.58 18.54 22.30
C THR A 96 36.39 17.96 23.04
N VAL A 97 35.69 17.03 22.40
CA VAL A 97 34.43 16.48 22.87
C VAL A 97 34.34 14.98 22.65
N GLU A 98 33.51 14.31 23.45
CA GLU A 98 33.06 12.95 23.17
C GLU A 98 32.12 12.93 21.95
N SER A 99 32.22 11.88 21.15
CA SER A 99 31.56 11.82 19.83
C SER A 99 30.02 11.78 19.88
N GLY A 100 29.44 11.43 21.01
CA GLY A 100 27.99 11.38 21.21
C GLY A 100 27.33 12.73 21.45
N ILE A 101 28.10 13.81 21.67
CA ILE A 101 27.53 15.15 21.86
C ILE A 101 26.82 15.63 20.59
N THR A 102 25.67 16.28 20.76
CA THR A 102 24.94 16.90 19.65
C THR A 102 25.50 18.29 19.32
N TRP A 103 25.32 18.73 18.07
CA TRP A 103 25.70 20.09 17.67
C TRP A 103 25.01 21.17 18.48
N ARG A 104 23.73 20.96 18.85
CA ARG A 104 22.96 21.89 19.66
C ARG A 104 23.62 22.10 21.03
N LYS A 105 23.92 21.02 21.76
CA LYS A 105 24.60 21.08 23.07
C LYS A 105 25.99 21.70 22.98
N LEU A 106 26.73 21.42 21.91
CA LEU A 106 28.02 22.07 21.65
C LEU A 106 27.84 23.58 21.41
N GLN A 107 26.91 23.99 20.55
CA GLN A 107 26.65 25.41 20.24
C GLN A 107 26.24 26.19 21.50
N GLU A 108 25.35 25.63 22.33
CA GLU A 108 24.93 26.23 23.60
C GLU A 108 26.12 26.47 24.56
N SER A 109 27.16 25.63 24.49
CA SER A 109 28.34 25.74 25.36
C SER A 109 29.35 26.78 24.87
N ILE A 110 29.42 27.04 23.56
CA ILE A 110 30.40 27.96 22.96
C ILE A 110 29.83 29.34 22.64
N ASP A 111 28.50 29.47 22.50
CA ASP A 111 27.84 30.74 22.20
C ASP A 111 28.13 31.86 23.21
N PRO A 112 28.24 31.60 24.54
CA PRO A 112 28.62 32.63 25.53
C PRO A 112 30.02 33.23 25.32
N PHE A 113 30.86 32.61 24.51
CA PHE A 113 32.22 33.05 24.19
C PHE A 113 32.32 33.71 22.81
N ASP A 114 31.18 34.06 22.20
CA ASP A 114 31.09 34.63 20.84
C ASP A 114 31.69 33.71 19.76
N LEU A 115 31.62 32.40 19.99
CA LEU A 115 32.09 31.38 19.06
C LEU A 115 30.94 30.60 18.42
N SER A 116 31.22 30.06 17.24
CA SER A 116 30.32 29.27 16.41
C SER A 116 31.08 28.07 15.85
N VAL A 117 30.32 27.02 15.50
CA VAL A 117 30.84 25.91 14.70
C VAL A 117 31.27 26.42 13.31
N GLN A 118 32.39 25.90 12.81
CA GLN A 118 32.91 26.26 11.49
C GLN A 118 32.14 25.52 10.36
N ILE A 119 32.03 24.19 10.44
CA ILE A 119 31.39 23.35 9.42
C ILE A 119 30.50 22.29 10.11
N LYS A 120 29.25 22.16 9.66
CA LYS A 120 28.32 21.07 10.02
C LYS A 120 27.17 20.96 9.01
N GLN A 121 26.29 19.99 9.12
CA GLN A 121 25.00 20.00 8.39
C GLN A 121 24.01 21.02 8.98
N THR A 122 22.94 21.32 8.22
CA THR A 122 21.92 22.34 8.58
C THR A 122 21.34 22.12 9.99
N TYR A 123 20.91 20.90 10.30
CA TYR A 123 20.23 20.56 11.56
C TYR A 123 21.20 20.27 12.70
N SER A 124 20.84 20.68 13.92
CA SER A 124 21.72 20.60 15.09
C SER A 124 21.43 19.44 16.06
N ASN A 125 20.42 18.61 15.78
CA ASN A 125 20.07 17.42 16.58
C ASN A 125 21.06 16.25 16.40
N PHE A 126 21.94 16.33 15.40
CA PHE A 126 22.87 15.27 15.05
C PHE A 126 24.00 15.22 16.06
N THR A 127 24.44 14.00 16.39
CA THR A 127 25.67 13.73 17.13
C THR A 127 26.89 14.02 16.27
N ILE A 128 27.96 14.57 16.83
CA ILE A 128 29.21 14.90 16.12
C ILE A 128 29.85 13.66 15.48
N GLY A 129 29.89 12.53 16.18
CA GLY A 129 30.38 11.26 15.67
C GLY A 129 29.59 10.78 14.45
N GLY A 130 28.26 10.91 14.49
CA GLY A 130 27.38 10.64 13.34
C GLY A 130 27.71 11.55 12.15
N SER A 131 27.85 12.87 12.37
CA SER A 131 28.23 13.82 11.32
C SER A 131 29.61 13.52 10.70
N LEU A 132 30.59 13.14 11.52
CA LEU A 132 31.91 12.71 11.03
C LEU A 132 31.86 11.42 10.24
N SER A 133 31.06 10.45 10.68
CA SER A 133 30.94 9.15 10.04
C SER A 133 30.48 9.26 8.58
N VAL A 134 29.76 10.33 8.24
CA VAL A 134 29.25 10.63 6.90
C VAL A 134 30.02 11.76 6.21
N ASN A 135 31.08 12.28 6.85
CA ASN A 135 31.81 13.48 6.42
C ASN A 135 30.86 14.62 6.02
N ALA A 136 29.98 15.01 6.96
CA ALA A 136 28.90 15.96 6.74
C ALA A 136 29.37 17.28 6.13
N HIS A 137 28.48 17.97 5.43
CA HIS A 137 28.71 19.35 4.98
C HIS A 137 27.44 20.18 5.14
N GLY A 138 27.58 21.49 4.96
CA GLY A 138 26.48 22.44 5.11
C GLY A 138 26.35 23.39 3.92
N ARG A 139 25.91 24.61 4.23
CA ARG A 139 25.70 25.72 3.28
C ARG A 139 26.82 26.78 3.35
N TYR A 140 27.94 26.43 3.98
CA TYR A 140 29.00 27.38 4.34
C TYR A 140 29.85 27.75 3.11
N VAL A 141 29.75 29.00 2.68
CA VAL A 141 30.48 29.48 1.50
C VAL A 141 31.97 29.49 1.79
N GLY A 142 32.77 29.00 0.85
CA GLY A 142 34.23 28.99 1.00
C GLY A 142 34.78 27.86 1.87
N TYR A 143 33.94 26.97 2.39
CA TYR A 143 34.32 25.77 3.13
C TYR A 143 34.00 24.50 2.32
N GLY A 144 34.39 23.34 2.84
CA GLY A 144 34.12 22.04 2.25
C GLY A 144 33.45 21.08 3.25
N PRO A 145 33.72 19.78 3.16
CA PRO A 145 33.27 18.81 4.16
C PRO A 145 33.81 19.10 5.56
N MET A 146 33.13 18.54 6.56
CA MET A 146 33.46 18.69 7.97
C MET A 146 34.88 18.28 8.31
N ILE A 147 35.46 17.29 7.60
CA ILE A 147 36.85 16.84 7.81
C ILE A 147 37.85 17.99 7.85
N LEU A 148 37.61 19.07 7.10
CA LEU A 148 38.49 20.23 7.03
C LEU A 148 38.54 21.07 8.32
N SER A 149 37.55 20.91 9.21
CA SER A 149 37.49 21.55 10.53
C SER A 149 37.97 20.67 11.68
N VAL A 150 38.37 19.42 11.40
CA VAL A 150 38.77 18.43 12.40
C VAL A 150 40.29 18.44 12.53
N ARG A 151 40.79 18.62 13.76
CA ARG A 151 42.23 18.60 14.04
C ARG A 151 42.74 17.21 14.39
N SER A 152 41.96 16.47 15.18
CA SER A 152 42.29 15.10 15.61
C SER A 152 41.04 14.34 16.04
N ILE A 153 41.11 13.02 15.97
CA ILE A 153 40.13 12.09 16.53
C ILE A 153 40.85 11.01 17.35
N LYS A 154 40.15 10.41 18.32
CA LYS A 154 40.54 9.12 18.90
C LYS A 154 39.50 8.07 18.59
N LEU A 155 39.96 6.85 18.31
CA LEU A 155 39.10 5.72 17.98
C LEU A 155 39.44 4.48 18.80
N VAL A 156 38.42 3.68 19.08
CA VAL A 156 38.59 2.31 19.57
C VAL A 156 38.48 1.34 18.40
N LEU A 157 39.55 0.60 18.13
CA LEU A 157 39.64 -0.40 17.06
C LEU A 157 39.00 -1.73 17.44
N SER A 158 38.97 -2.70 16.50
CA SER A 158 38.25 -3.98 16.65
C SER A 158 38.83 -4.88 17.76
N ASP A 159 40.10 -4.65 18.10
CA ASP A 159 40.84 -5.29 19.20
C ASP A 159 40.71 -4.53 20.54
N GLY A 160 39.95 -3.43 20.56
CA GLY A 160 39.72 -2.60 21.73
C GLY A 160 40.85 -1.62 22.06
N LYS A 161 41.89 -1.49 21.22
CA LYS A 161 42.93 -0.48 21.40
C LYS A 161 42.42 0.91 21.06
N LEU A 162 42.82 1.89 21.87
CA LEU A 162 42.60 3.31 21.60
C LEU A 162 43.73 3.83 20.71
N VAL A 163 43.37 4.51 19.62
CA VAL A 163 44.32 5.11 18.66
C VAL A 163 43.97 6.58 18.44
N THR A 164 44.97 7.45 18.52
CA THR A 164 44.88 8.85 18.09
C THR A 164 45.17 8.95 16.60
N ALA A 165 44.37 9.70 15.86
CA ALA A 165 44.57 9.92 14.43
C ALA A 165 44.31 11.38 14.06
N SER A 166 45.12 11.93 13.16
CA SER A 166 45.06 13.27 12.60
C SER A 166 45.59 13.25 11.16
N PRO A 167 45.53 14.36 10.40
CA PRO A 167 46.19 14.43 9.10
C PRO A 167 47.70 14.18 9.12
N LYS A 168 48.36 14.24 10.29
CA LYS A 168 49.81 14.04 10.46
C LYS A 168 50.17 12.77 11.24
N GLU A 169 49.27 12.26 12.06
CA GLU A 169 49.48 11.08 12.92
C GLU A 169 48.45 10.00 12.54
N ASN A 170 48.90 8.79 12.18
CA ASN A 170 48.02 7.73 11.66
C ASN A 170 47.04 8.25 10.56
N PRO A 171 47.54 8.95 9.52
CA PRO A 171 46.70 9.63 8.54
C PRO A 171 45.76 8.68 7.80
N GLU A 172 46.19 7.44 7.53
CA GLU A 172 45.36 6.41 6.91
C GLU A 172 44.13 6.07 7.77
N ILE A 173 44.27 6.05 9.10
CA ILE A 173 43.15 5.82 10.02
C ILE A 173 42.23 7.05 10.04
N PHE A 174 42.81 8.25 10.09
CA PHE A 174 42.04 9.50 10.08
C PHE A 174 41.16 9.60 8.83
N PHE A 175 41.76 9.49 7.64
CA PHE A 175 41.09 9.66 6.35
C PHE A 175 40.16 8.52 5.98
N ALA A 176 40.35 7.32 6.53
CA ALA A 176 39.40 6.23 6.37
C ALA A 176 38.23 6.33 7.36
N SER A 177 38.43 6.91 8.55
CA SER A 177 37.38 6.96 9.58
C SER A 177 36.34 8.05 9.31
N VAL A 178 36.78 9.23 8.84
CA VAL A 178 35.87 10.33 8.48
C VAL A 178 35.23 10.02 7.12
N GLY A 179 33.90 9.94 7.08
CA GLY A 179 33.16 9.41 5.92
C GLY A 179 33.15 7.88 5.82
N GLY A 180 33.73 7.18 6.80
CA GLY A 180 33.86 5.72 6.82
C GLY A 180 32.74 4.97 7.51
N TYR A 181 31.61 5.62 7.86
CA TYR A 181 30.41 5.02 8.48
C TYR A 181 30.71 3.99 9.58
N GLY A 182 31.63 4.31 10.49
CA GLY A 182 32.01 3.43 11.60
C GLY A 182 32.72 2.13 11.19
N GLY A 183 33.12 1.97 9.93
CA GLY A 183 33.71 0.74 9.41
C GLY A 183 35.15 0.47 9.87
N ILE A 184 35.86 1.48 10.40
CA ILE A 184 37.23 1.36 10.92
C ILE A 184 37.27 1.17 12.44
N GLY A 185 36.39 1.85 13.17
CA GLY A 185 36.32 1.80 14.62
C GLY A 185 35.30 2.78 15.19
N VAL A 186 35.16 2.78 16.52
CA VAL A 186 34.28 3.72 17.24
C VAL A 186 35.06 5.01 17.50
N ILE A 187 34.68 6.11 16.84
CA ILE A 187 35.20 7.44 17.19
C ILE A 187 34.70 7.78 18.59
N VAL A 188 35.60 8.04 19.52
CA VAL A 188 35.28 8.36 20.93
C VAL A 188 35.58 9.81 21.27
N GLU A 189 36.58 10.42 20.65
CA GLU A 189 36.99 11.81 20.93
C GLU A 189 37.21 12.56 19.61
N VAL A 190 36.84 13.83 19.58
CA VAL A 190 36.98 14.72 18.41
C VAL A 190 37.46 16.08 18.86
N THR A 191 38.52 16.59 18.24
CA THR A 191 38.97 17.99 18.39
C THR A 191 38.60 18.79 17.15
N LEU A 192 37.83 19.86 17.34
CA LEU A 192 37.28 20.73 16.28
C LEU A 192 37.81 22.15 16.39
N GLU A 193 37.96 22.80 15.23
CA GLU A 193 38.17 24.24 15.12
C GLU A 193 36.84 25.01 15.11
N LEU A 194 36.80 26.11 15.85
CA LEU A 194 35.67 27.01 15.95
C LEU A 194 35.93 28.31 15.17
N THR A 195 34.86 29.05 14.90
CA THR A 195 34.90 30.38 14.27
C THR A 195 34.12 31.38 15.11
N GLU A 196 34.11 32.65 14.71
CA GLU A 196 33.37 33.70 15.40
C GLU A 196 31.87 33.62 15.13
N ASN A 197 31.06 33.88 16.16
CA ASN A 197 29.63 34.06 16.01
C ASN A 197 29.33 35.50 15.58
N LYS A 198 29.22 35.71 14.27
CA LYS A 198 29.00 37.04 13.69
C LYS A 198 27.53 37.31 13.39
N LYS A 199 27.15 38.58 13.27
CA LYS A 199 25.83 38.99 12.77
C LYS A 199 25.80 38.86 11.24
N ILE A 200 24.67 38.41 10.72
CA ILE A 200 24.46 38.14 9.30
C ILE A 200 23.10 38.65 8.82
N LYS A 201 23.04 39.18 7.60
CA LYS A 201 21.84 39.67 6.93
C LYS A 201 21.46 38.78 5.75
N ARG A 202 20.16 38.51 5.60
CA ARG A 202 19.61 37.71 4.51
C ARG A 202 19.41 38.54 3.24
N PHE A 203 19.90 38.03 2.12
CA PHE A 203 19.62 38.51 0.77
C PHE A 203 18.97 37.40 -0.04
N VAL A 204 17.80 37.69 -0.61
CA VAL A 204 17.01 36.70 -1.37
C VAL A 204 16.72 37.23 -2.76
N LYS A 205 16.96 36.41 -3.78
CA LYS A 205 16.65 36.75 -5.16
C LYS A 205 16.21 35.52 -5.94
N LYS A 206 15.02 35.58 -6.53
CA LYS A 206 14.55 34.62 -7.51
C LYS A 206 15.16 34.92 -8.88
N ILE A 207 15.75 33.92 -9.51
CA ILE A 207 16.33 34.00 -10.86
C ILE A 207 15.98 32.74 -11.67
N PRO A 208 16.03 32.79 -13.01
CA PRO A 208 16.00 31.59 -13.84
C PRO A 208 17.17 30.66 -13.49
N ILE A 209 16.93 29.35 -13.50
CA ILE A 209 17.94 28.33 -13.17
C ILE A 209 19.16 28.38 -14.11
N THR A 210 18.94 28.77 -15.37
CA THR A 210 19.98 28.96 -16.39
C THR A 210 20.97 30.07 -16.04
N GLU A 211 20.60 31.01 -15.18
CA GLU A 211 21.47 32.09 -14.72
C GLU A 211 22.23 31.76 -13.42
N TYR A 212 21.84 30.67 -12.73
CA TYR A 212 22.32 30.36 -11.38
C TYR A 212 23.84 30.22 -11.30
N LYS A 213 24.43 29.41 -12.19
CA LYS A 213 25.88 29.15 -12.23
C LYS A 213 26.66 30.47 -12.33
N ASN A 214 26.30 31.32 -13.29
CA ASN A 214 26.94 32.62 -13.51
C ASN A 214 26.71 33.58 -12.34
N PHE A 215 25.51 33.61 -11.77
CA PHE A 215 25.20 34.39 -10.57
C PHE A 215 26.09 33.99 -9.39
N PHE A 216 26.23 32.68 -9.13
CA PHE A 216 27.04 32.16 -8.04
C PHE A 216 28.51 32.54 -8.21
N PHE A 217 29.09 32.32 -9.39
CA PHE A 217 30.49 32.64 -9.65
C PHE A 217 30.80 34.14 -9.50
N LYS A 218 29.90 35.00 -9.99
CA LYS A 218 30.10 36.45 -9.97
C LYS A 218 29.89 37.07 -8.60
N ASN A 219 28.88 36.63 -7.85
CA ASN A 219 28.41 37.35 -6.67
C ASN A 219 28.69 36.63 -5.34
N ILE A 220 28.90 35.30 -5.37
CA ILE A 220 28.93 34.48 -4.15
C ILE A 220 30.29 33.81 -3.92
N ARG A 221 30.83 33.07 -4.90
CA ARG A 221 32.02 32.19 -4.72
C ARG A 221 33.20 32.86 -4.03
N ASN A 222 33.47 34.12 -4.36
CA ASN A 222 34.60 34.90 -3.87
C ASN A 222 34.19 36.09 -2.97
N ASN A 223 32.93 36.13 -2.51
CA ASN A 223 32.46 37.20 -1.62
C ASN A 223 32.90 36.91 -0.18
N PRO A 224 33.80 37.71 0.43
CA PRO A 224 34.30 37.46 1.77
C PRO A 224 33.23 37.67 2.86
N LYS A 225 32.14 38.38 2.57
CA LYS A 225 31.04 38.58 3.50
C LYS A 225 30.05 37.42 3.49
N ALA A 226 29.98 36.64 2.41
CA ALA A 226 29.03 35.54 2.29
C ALA A 226 29.40 34.42 3.26
N GLN A 227 28.57 34.20 4.29
CA GLN A 227 28.75 33.16 5.30
C GLN A 227 28.00 31.87 4.93
N PHE A 228 26.77 32.03 4.38
CA PHE A 228 25.94 30.92 3.93
C PHE A 228 25.31 31.22 2.58
N HIS A 229 25.13 30.19 1.75
CA HIS A 229 24.40 30.30 0.50
C HIS A 229 23.64 29.00 0.16
N ASN A 230 22.40 29.15 -0.31
CA ASN A 230 21.65 28.07 -0.95
C ASN A 230 20.85 28.58 -2.15
N GLY A 231 20.74 27.75 -3.18
CA GLY A 231 19.81 27.95 -4.29
C GLY A 231 18.68 26.93 -4.23
N ASP A 232 17.46 27.34 -3.93
CA ASP A 232 16.33 26.42 -3.82
C ASP A 232 15.53 26.40 -5.14
N ILE A 233 15.61 25.28 -5.88
CA ILE A 233 14.92 25.07 -7.15
C ILE A 233 13.45 24.74 -6.89
N TYR A 234 12.54 25.36 -7.65
CA TYR A 234 11.10 25.13 -7.54
C TYR A 234 10.62 23.98 -8.44
N PRO A 235 10.16 22.84 -7.89
CA PRO A 235 9.40 21.84 -8.65
C PRO A 235 7.97 22.36 -8.97
N PRO A 236 7.22 21.72 -9.89
CA PRO A 236 7.62 20.63 -10.78
C PRO A 236 8.24 21.11 -12.10
N ALA A 237 8.26 22.43 -12.35
CA ALA A 237 8.80 23.00 -13.58
C ALA A 237 10.33 23.03 -13.58
N TYR A 238 10.94 23.20 -12.40
CA TYR A 238 12.39 23.32 -12.17
C TYR A 238 13.05 24.53 -12.84
N GLU A 239 12.29 25.48 -13.40
CA GLU A 239 12.82 26.59 -14.22
C GLU A 239 13.40 27.75 -13.40
N ASN A 240 12.97 27.89 -12.14
CA ASN A 240 13.36 28.99 -11.28
C ASN A 240 14.08 28.47 -10.03
N VAL A 241 15.01 29.29 -9.56
CA VAL A 241 15.74 29.07 -8.30
C VAL A 241 15.66 30.30 -7.43
N ASN A 242 15.40 30.09 -6.15
CA ASN A 242 15.49 31.13 -5.14
C ASN A 242 16.87 31.12 -4.50
N THR A 243 17.67 32.16 -4.75
CA THR A 243 18.99 32.31 -4.15
C THR A 243 18.84 32.97 -2.79
N ILE A 244 19.38 32.34 -1.75
CA ILE A 244 19.35 32.83 -0.37
C ILE A 244 20.79 32.89 0.12
N THR A 245 21.27 34.10 0.37
CA THR A 245 22.64 34.37 0.83
C THR A 245 22.58 35.09 2.17
N TRP A 246 23.42 34.67 3.10
CA TRP A 246 23.59 35.35 4.38
C TRP A 246 24.97 36.00 4.41
N GLU A 247 25.00 37.33 4.46
CA GLU A 247 26.25 38.09 4.48
C GLU A 247 26.51 38.72 5.84
N GLU A 248 27.77 38.78 6.25
CA GLU A 248 28.23 39.48 7.45
C GLU A 248 27.82 40.95 7.44
N THR A 249 27.30 41.44 8.58
CA THR A 249 26.81 42.81 8.73
C THR A 249 27.05 43.36 10.14
N GLU A 250 27.08 44.69 10.25
CA GLU A 250 27.09 45.42 11.53
C GLU A 250 25.71 45.91 11.96
N GLU A 251 24.68 45.71 11.12
CA GLU A 251 23.29 46.08 11.43
C GLU A 251 22.79 45.40 12.73
N ALA A 252 21.83 46.04 13.41
CA ALA A 252 21.21 45.48 14.60
C ALA A 252 20.41 44.20 14.25
N VAL A 253 20.42 43.22 15.15
CA VAL A 253 19.68 41.97 14.94
C VAL A 253 18.18 42.21 14.99
N THR A 254 17.46 41.55 14.08
CA THR A 254 15.98 41.55 14.03
C THR A 254 15.37 40.47 14.93
N VAL A 255 16.17 39.48 15.33
CA VAL A 255 15.80 38.41 16.26
C VAL A 255 16.83 38.43 17.38
N ASN A 256 16.37 38.58 18.62
CA ASN A 256 17.25 38.73 19.77
C ASN A 256 17.93 37.42 20.18
N ASP A 257 17.27 36.28 19.93
CA ASP A 257 17.83 34.97 20.23
C ASP A 257 19.09 34.70 19.40
N ARG A 258 20.15 34.22 20.06
CA ARG A 258 21.41 33.80 19.41
C ARG A 258 21.35 32.37 18.89
N ILE A 259 20.41 31.57 19.40
CA ILE A 259 20.18 30.16 19.09
C ILE A 259 18.67 29.95 18.90
N VAL A 260 18.26 29.12 17.95
CA VAL A 260 16.84 28.79 17.74
C VAL A 260 16.28 28.09 19.00
N PRO A 261 15.21 28.63 19.61
CA PRO A 261 14.59 27.99 20.78
C PRO A 261 13.95 26.66 20.40
N VAL A 262 13.98 25.70 21.33
CA VAL A 262 13.28 24.42 21.17
C VAL A 262 11.78 24.68 21.23
N LYS A 263 11.06 24.32 20.16
CA LYS A 263 9.60 24.41 20.12
C LYS A 263 8.99 23.04 20.42
N GLU A 264 7.83 23.05 21.06
CA GLU A 264 7.06 21.82 21.30
C GLU A 264 6.37 21.30 20.02
N SER A 265 6.07 22.17 19.05
CA SER A 265 5.52 21.75 17.75
C SER A 265 5.83 22.72 16.61
N TYR A 266 5.87 22.17 15.38
CA TYR A 266 6.04 22.87 14.09
C TYR A 266 4.83 22.60 13.18
N TRP A 267 3.62 22.73 13.73
CA TRP A 267 2.39 22.31 13.04
C TRP A 267 2.14 23.08 11.74
N LEU A 268 2.52 24.36 11.67
CA LEU A 268 2.31 25.21 10.50
C LEU A 268 3.24 24.81 9.36
N GLU A 269 4.52 24.55 9.67
CA GLU A 269 5.51 24.04 8.73
C GLU A 269 5.07 22.66 8.19
N ASN A 270 4.60 21.77 9.06
CA ASN A 270 4.07 20.46 8.67
C ASN A 270 2.84 20.55 7.77
N LEU A 271 1.95 21.52 8.03
CA LEU A 271 0.79 21.78 7.18
C LEU A 271 1.20 22.29 5.80
N ILE A 272 2.20 23.17 5.72
CA ILE A 272 2.76 23.64 4.45
C ILE A 272 3.33 22.44 3.68
N TYR A 273 4.16 21.60 4.29
CA TYR A 273 4.70 20.41 3.62
C TYR A 273 3.61 19.45 3.13
N PHE A 274 2.53 19.29 3.89
CA PHE A 274 1.36 18.54 3.44
C PHE A 274 0.74 19.16 2.18
N TRP A 275 0.46 20.47 2.18
CA TRP A 275 -0.07 21.17 1.00
C TRP A 275 0.83 21.05 -0.22
N LEU A 276 2.15 21.19 -0.05
CA LEU A 276 3.12 21.07 -1.14
C LEU A 276 3.14 19.69 -1.80
N THR A 277 2.80 18.64 -1.05
CA THR A 277 2.97 17.26 -1.50
C THR A 277 1.69 16.52 -1.84
N GLU A 278 0.55 16.98 -1.33
CA GLU A 278 -0.74 16.28 -1.49
C GLU A 278 -1.78 17.11 -2.25
N LEU A 279 -1.65 18.44 -2.32
CA LEU A 279 -2.61 19.27 -3.07
C LEU A 279 -2.14 19.52 -4.51
N PRO A 280 -3.07 19.49 -5.49
CA PRO A 280 -2.80 19.99 -6.84
C PRO A 280 -2.32 21.44 -6.77
N TYR A 281 -1.30 21.77 -7.57
CA TYR A 281 -0.70 23.11 -7.66
C TYR A 281 -0.03 23.64 -6.37
N GLY A 282 0.18 22.80 -5.35
CA GLY A 282 0.78 23.23 -4.08
C GLY A 282 2.19 23.79 -4.24
N LYS A 283 2.98 23.24 -5.17
CA LYS A 283 4.37 23.64 -5.43
C LYS A 283 4.44 25.00 -6.13
N GLU A 284 3.51 25.26 -7.03
CA GLU A 284 3.33 26.53 -7.72
C GLU A 284 2.86 27.62 -6.74
N LEU A 285 1.96 27.28 -5.80
CA LEU A 285 1.53 28.18 -4.73
C LEU A 285 2.70 28.61 -3.83
N ARG A 286 3.64 27.69 -3.55
CA ARG A 286 4.88 28.00 -2.82
C ARG A 286 5.65 29.13 -3.50
N GLU A 287 5.92 28.94 -4.78
CA GLU A 287 6.72 29.85 -5.58
C GLU A 287 6.02 31.21 -5.77
N ALA A 288 4.71 31.21 -6.02
CA ALA A 288 3.95 32.40 -6.35
C ALA A 288 3.56 33.23 -5.13
N VAL A 289 3.33 32.60 -3.97
CA VAL A 289 2.70 33.25 -2.80
C VAL A 289 3.47 33.03 -1.51
N LEU A 290 3.71 31.77 -1.11
CA LEU A 290 4.23 31.48 0.24
C LEU A 290 5.65 31.99 0.45
N ASP A 291 6.57 31.66 -0.45
CA ASP A 291 7.98 32.07 -0.34
C ASP A 291 8.11 33.60 -0.45
N PRO A 292 7.48 34.31 -1.42
CA PRO A 292 7.47 35.78 -1.44
C PRO A 292 7.00 36.44 -0.13
N LEU A 293 5.97 35.90 0.53
CA LEU A 293 5.51 36.40 1.82
C LEU A 293 6.51 36.12 2.95
N TYR A 294 7.09 34.92 2.98
CA TYR A 294 8.09 34.52 3.97
C TYR A 294 9.40 35.34 3.87
N TYR A 295 9.81 35.67 2.63
CA TYR A 295 11.04 36.41 2.35
C TYR A 295 10.87 37.93 2.34
N ARG A 296 9.65 38.47 2.49
CA ARG A 296 9.36 39.92 2.42
C ARG A 296 10.08 40.76 3.48
N LYS A 297 10.32 40.21 4.68
CA LYS A 297 10.98 40.93 5.78
C LYS A 297 12.49 40.70 5.74
N ASP A 298 13.23 41.79 5.89
CA ASP A 298 14.66 41.74 6.18
C ASP A 298 14.89 40.99 7.48
N ARG A 299 15.92 40.14 7.48
CA ARG A 299 16.34 39.38 8.66
C ARG A 299 17.82 39.59 8.88
N VAL A 300 18.14 40.07 10.08
CA VAL A 300 19.50 40.13 10.63
C VAL A 300 19.54 39.22 11.85
N LEU A 301 20.40 38.21 11.83
CA LEU A 301 20.48 37.13 12.83
C LEU A 301 21.93 36.93 13.28
N TRP A 302 22.12 36.19 14.36
CA TRP A 302 23.42 35.62 14.69
C TRP A 302 23.71 34.38 13.84
N ARG A 303 24.99 34.17 13.51
CA ARG A 303 25.46 32.98 12.79
C ARG A 303 25.03 31.69 13.48
N ASN A 304 25.12 31.62 14.82
CA ASN A 304 24.66 30.47 15.59
C ASN A 304 23.16 30.21 15.40
N TYR A 305 22.33 31.25 15.27
CA TYR A 305 20.88 31.09 15.07
C TYR A 305 20.59 30.44 13.73
N GLU A 306 21.17 30.98 12.64
CA GLU A 306 21.04 30.40 11.29
C GLU A 306 21.70 29.02 11.18
N ALA A 307 22.64 28.70 12.07
CA ALA A 307 23.25 27.39 12.14
C ALA A 307 22.52 26.43 13.09
N ASN A 308 21.38 26.75 13.73
CA ASN A 308 20.81 25.89 14.79
C ASN A 308 19.36 25.42 14.54
N TYR A 309 19.08 24.89 13.35
CA TYR A 309 17.77 24.32 13.01
C TYR A 309 17.44 23.06 13.82
N ASP A 310 16.14 22.83 14.04
CA ASP A 310 15.60 21.63 14.69
C ASP A 310 14.94 20.71 13.66
N VAL A 311 15.31 19.44 13.66
CA VAL A 311 14.78 18.43 12.74
C VAL A 311 13.27 18.20 12.90
N GLN A 312 12.70 18.54 14.06
CA GLN A 312 11.26 18.43 14.31
C GLN A 312 10.41 19.24 13.32
N GLU A 313 10.97 20.25 12.67
CA GLU A 313 10.29 21.03 11.62
C GLU A 313 9.97 20.22 10.35
N LEU A 314 10.63 19.05 10.17
CA LEU A 314 10.46 18.17 9.02
C LEU A 314 9.62 16.92 9.33
N GLU A 315 9.14 16.77 10.57
CA GLU A 315 8.46 15.56 11.01
C GLU A 315 7.08 15.42 10.33
N PRO A 316 6.83 14.35 9.55
CA PRO A 316 5.53 14.14 8.96
C PRO A 316 4.47 13.89 10.05
N PRO A 317 3.19 14.24 9.82
CA PRO A 317 2.11 13.95 10.77
C PRO A 317 1.98 12.46 11.13
N ASN A 318 2.27 11.56 10.18
CA ASN A 318 2.41 10.13 10.43
C ASN A 318 3.38 9.47 9.43
N ARG A 319 4.00 8.35 9.83
CA ARG A 319 4.91 7.54 9.00
C ARG A 319 4.35 6.16 8.61
N ARG A 320 3.03 5.94 8.77
CA ARG A 320 2.41 4.63 8.49
C ARG A 320 2.26 4.36 7.00
N ILE A 321 2.11 5.42 6.20
CA ILE A 321 1.79 5.32 4.77
C ILE A 321 2.91 5.94 3.92
N SER A 322 3.42 7.09 4.34
CA SER A 322 4.44 7.84 3.63
C SER A 322 5.43 8.47 4.58
N THR A 323 6.60 8.83 4.07
CA THR A 323 7.62 9.55 4.82
C THR A 323 8.36 10.52 3.88
N TYR A 324 9.11 11.44 4.46
CA TYR A 324 9.99 12.32 3.71
C TYR A 324 11.42 11.80 3.76
N VAL A 325 12.08 11.82 2.61
CA VAL A 325 13.43 11.28 2.45
C VAL A 325 14.27 12.26 1.64
N LEU A 326 15.58 12.16 1.81
CA LEU A 326 16.57 12.94 1.08
C LEU A 326 17.36 12.03 0.14
N GLN A 327 17.80 12.61 -0.97
CA GLN A 327 18.89 12.13 -1.81
C GLN A 327 19.81 13.31 -2.13
N GLU A 328 21.09 13.05 -2.38
CA GLU A 328 22.03 14.13 -2.65
C GLU A 328 23.11 13.70 -3.63
N TYR A 329 23.41 14.61 -4.56
CA TYR A 329 24.29 14.38 -5.69
C TYR A 329 25.27 15.53 -5.82
N PHE A 330 26.56 15.22 -5.94
CA PHE A 330 27.64 16.18 -6.04
C PHE A 330 28.23 16.15 -7.44
N ILE A 331 28.33 17.32 -8.07
CA ILE A 331 28.95 17.47 -9.38
C ILE A 331 30.06 18.53 -9.32
N PRO A 332 31.11 18.43 -10.14
CA PRO A 332 32.02 19.55 -10.36
C PRO A 332 31.23 20.80 -10.77
N VAL A 333 31.55 21.96 -10.17
CA VAL A 333 30.78 23.20 -10.41
C VAL A 333 30.67 23.59 -11.89
N GLU A 334 31.67 23.22 -12.68
CA GLU A 334 31.70 23.51 -14.13
C GLU A 334 30.73 22.66 -14.94
N LYS A 335 30.32 21.51 -14.41
CA LYS A 335 29.44 20.53 -15.05
C LYS A 335 27.94 20.75 -14.79
N PHE A 336 27.58 21.88 -14.19
CA PHE A 336 26.20 22.25 -13.91
C PHE A 336 25.29 22.17 -15.15
N ASP A 337 25.73 22.76 -16.27
CA ASP A 337 24.95 22.85 -17.51
C ASP A 337 24.75 21.49 -18.21
N GLU A 338 25.63 20.51 -17.92
CA GLU A 338 25.54 19.14 -18.42
C GLU A 338 24.62 18.27 -17.55
N PHE A 339 24.71 18.42 -16.22
CA PHE A 339 23.97 17.57 -15.27
C PHE A 339 22.52 18.00 -15.06
N TYR A 340 22.27 19.30 -14.89
CA TYR A 340 20.95 19.80 -14.52
C TYR A 340 19.82 19.33 -15.48
N PRO A 341 19.99 19.36 -16.82
CA PRO A 341 18.97 18.85 -17.75
C PRO A 341 18.69 17.35 -17.57
N LEU A 342 19.72 16.54 -17.28
CA LEU A 342 19.56 15.10 -17.02
C LEU A 342 18.74 14.87 -15.75
N MET A 343 19.09 15.56 -14.66
CA MET A 343 18.34 15.49 -13.40
C MET A 343 16.87 15.86 -13.61
N LYS A 344 16.61 17.01 -14.26
CA LYS A 344 15.25 17.46 -14.57
C LYS A 344 14.46 16.41 -15.35
N SER A 345 15.05 15.87 -16.42
CA SER A 345 14.40 14.87 -17.27
C SER A 345 14.07 13.59 -16.50
N ILE A 346 14.99 13.09 -15.68
CA ILE A 346 14.77 11.87 -14.88
C ILE A 346 13.66 12.09 -13.85
N LEU A 347 13.68 13.19 -13.11
CA LEU A 347 12.66 13.48 -12.10
C LEU A 347 11.26 13.64 -12.72
N GLN A 348 11.16 14.25 -13.91
CA GLN A 348 9.89 14.39 -14.64
C GLN A 348 9.41 13.06 -15.23
N LYS A 349 10.31 12.26 -15.82
CA LYS A 349 10.01 10.95 -16.39
C LYS A 349 9.37 10.01 -15.36
N HIS A 350 9.84 10.05 -14.12
CA HIS A 350 9.38 9.17 -13.03
C HIS A 350 8.35 9.84 -12.12
N ASP A 351 7.83 11.01 -12.47
CA ASP A 351 6.86 11.79 -11.68
C ASP A 351 7.22 11.88 -10.19
N VAL A 352 8.48 12.18 -9.89
CA VAL A 352 8.98 12.13 -8.51
C VAL A 352 8.33 13.25 -7.70
N ASN A 353 7.74 12.91 -6.53
CA ASN A 353 7.13 13.89 -5.64
C ASN A 353 8.17 14.70 -4.84
N VAL A 354 8.92 15.54 -5.55
CA VAL A 354 9.93 16.43 -5.00
C VAL A 354 9.28 17.60 -4.27
N VAL A 355 9.72 17.84 -3.04
CA VAL A 355 9.34 18.98 -2.19
C VAL A 355 10.23 20.18 -2.48
N ASN A 356 11.54 19.94 -2.55
CA ASN A 356 12.55 20.98 -2.76
C ASN A 356 13.84 20.36 -3.31
N ILE A 357 14.57 21.10 -4.13
CA ILE A 357 15.97 20.77 -4.47
C ILE A 357 16.85 21.94 -4.04
N SER A 358 17.74 21.71 -3.09
CA SER A 358 18.66 22.74 -2.61
C SER A 358 20.03 22.57 -3.25
N ILE A 359 20.51 23.60 -3.94
CA ILE A 359 21.87 23.70 -4.45
C ILE A 359 22.76 24.28 -3.36
N ARG A 360 23.81 23.56 -3.01
CA ARG A 360 24.83 23.97 -2.03
C ARG A 360 26.21 23.89 -2.66
N HIS A 361 27.17 24.59 -2.07
CA HIS A 361 28.56 24.61 -2.52
C HIS A 361 29.47 23.95 -1.49
N ALA A 362 30.48 23.22 -1.97
CA ALA A 362 31.55 22.70 -1.13
C ALA A 362 32.89 22.71 -1.88
N LYS A 363 33.95 23.11 -1.17
CA LYS A 363 35.34 22.91 -1.61
C LYS A 363 35.74 21.44 -1.55
N GLN A 364 36.83 21.15 -2.25
CA GLN A 364 37.44 19.82 -2.33
C GLN A 364 37.78 19.23 -0.95
N ASP A 365 37.49 17.93 -0.80
CA ASP A 365 38.10 17.03 0.17
C ASP A 365 39.37 16.43 -0.45
N SER A 366 40.52 16.70 0.14
CA SER A 366 41.79 16.21 -0.39
C SER A 366 42.25 14.89 0.20
N GLY A 367 41.55 14.32 1.19
CA GLY A 367 42.11 13.26 2.00
C GLY A 367 41.24 12.03 2.21
N SER A 368 39.92 12.17 2.37
CA SER A 368 39.09 11.02 2.77
C SER A 368 39.07 9.89 1.73
N TYR A 369 39.03 8.64 2.19
CA TYR A 369 39.05 7.49 1.29
C TYR A 369 37.74 7.34 0.51
N LEU A 370 36.60 7.71 1.11
CA LEU A 370 35.30 7.73 0.46
C LEU A 370 34.92 9.17 0.11
N VAL A 371 35.81 9.83 -0.62
CA VAL A 371 35.69 11.24 -1.00
C VAL A 371 34.49 11.47 -1.91
N TRP A 372 33.59 12.37 -1.48
CA TRP A 372 32.49 12.82 -2.31
C TRP A 372 32.76 14.17 -3.00
N ALA A 373 33.53 15.08 -2.41
CA ALA A 373 33.97 16.33 -3.03
C ALA A 373 35.39 16.18 -3.61
N ARG A 374 35.55 15.45 -4.73
CA ARG A 374 36.88 15.29 -5.37
C ARG A 374 37.45 16.58 -5.95
N THR A 375 36.59 17.53 -6.26
CA THR A 375 36.90 18.89 -6.70
C THR A 375 36.04 19.87 -5.91
N GLU A 376 36.07 21.14 -6.28
CA GLU A 376 34.98 22.03 -5.91
C GLU A 376 33.67 21.56 -6.58
N VAL A 377 32.60 21.44 -5.79
CA VAL A 377 31.35 20.83 -6.23
C VAL A 377 30.12 21.66 -5.88
N PHE A 378 29.09 21.53 -6.71
CA PHE A 378 27.71 21.79 -6.30
C PHE A 378 27.08 20.49 -5.79
N SER A 379 26.39 20.59 -4.67
CA SER A 379 25.50 19.54 -4.16
C SER A 379 24.06 19.86 -4.50
N PHE A 380 23.32 18.85 -4.99
CA PHE A 380 21.89 18.90 -5.25
C PHE A 380 21.16 18.04 -4.23
N VAL A 381 20.61 18.68 -3.20
CA VAL A 381 19.86 18.01 -2.13
C VAL A 381 18.41 17.89 -2.53
N ILE A 382 17.99 16.70 -2.97
CA ILE A 382 16.62 16.40 -3.36
C ILE A 382 15.84 15.94 -2.13
N TYR A 383 14.92 16.77 -1.66
CA TYR A 383 13.96 16.42 -0.62
C TYR A 383 12.64 16.00 -1.26
N TYR A 384 12.19 14.79 -1.00
CA TYR A 384 11.03 14.20 -1.66
C TYR A 384 10.18 13.37 -0.70
N LYS A 385 8.93 13.16 -1.08
CA LYS A 385 8.00 12.29 -0.35
C LYS A 385 7.86 10.96 -1.07
N GLN A 386 7.85 9.87 -0.31
CA GLN A 386 7.57 8.54 -0.85
C GLN A 386 6.67 7.74 0.08
N ARG A 387 6.11 6.65 -0.45
CA ARG A 387 5.44 5.63 0.36
C ARG A 387 6.47 4.73 1.06
N VAL A 388 6.03 4.05 2.14
CA VAL A 388 6.94 3.27 3.03
C VAL A 388 7.03 1.78 2.71
N TYR A 389 6.17 1.26 1.83
CA TYR A 389 6.14 -0.16 1.45
C TYR A 389 7.29 -0.54 0.48
N GLU A 390 7.64 -1.83 0.38
CA GLU A 390 8.87 -2.27 -0.30
C GLU A 390 8.89 -2.00 -1.81
N SER A 391 7.74 -2.03 -2.49
CA SER A 391 7.68 -1.67 -3.92
C SER A 391 7.99 -0.18 -4.17
N ALA A 392 7.47 0.74 -3.36
CA ALA A 392 7.81 2.16 -3.46
C ALA A 392 9.31 2.39 -3.22
N LYS A 393 9.93 1.64 -2.30
CA LYS A 393 11.39 1.66 -2.13
C LYS A 393 12.11 1.18 -3.40
N ARG A 394 11.61 0.17 -4.10
CA ARG A 394 12.17 -0.32 -5.38
C ARG A 394 11.99 0.68 -6.52
N GLU A 395 10.82 1.32 -6.65
CA GLU A 395 10.55 2.40 -7.61
C GLU A 395 11.52 3.57 -7.41
N VAL A 396 11.70 3.97 -6.14
CA VAL A 396 12.72 4.96 -5.77
C VAL A 396 14.11 4.50 -6.18
N GLY A 397 14.40 3.21 -6.03
CA GLY A 397 15.62 2.59 -6.52
C GLY A 397 15.86 2.78 -8.03
N VAL A 398 14.82 2.80 -8.86
CA VAL A 398 14.96 2.95 -10.31
C VAL A 398 15.48 4.34 -10.67
N TRP A 399 14.77 5.39 -10.29
CA TRP A 399 15.16 6.75 -10.66
C TRP A 399 16.40 7.23 -9.92
N THR A 400 16.65 6.74 -8.69
CA THR A 400 17.92 7.04 -7.99
C THR A 400 19.11 6.43 -8.71
N ARG A 401 19.02 5.21 -9.23
CA ARG A 401 20.09 4.62 -10.05
C ARG A 401 20.30 5.39 -11.36
N GLU A 402 19.23 5.85 -12.02
CA GLU A 402 19.35 6.72 -13.20
C GLU A 402 20.06 8.05 -12.86
N LEU A 403 19.73 8.68 -11.72
CA LEU A 403 20.43 9.89 -11.26
C LEU A 403 21.89 9.61 -10.88
N ILE A 404 22.19 8.44 -10.31
CA ILE A 404 23.57 8.02 -10.02
C ILE A 404 24.36 7.86 -11.33
N ASP A 405 23.78 7.26 -12.36
CA ASP A 405 24.44 7.18 -13.67
C ASP A 405 24.65 8.58 -14.27
N ALA A 406 23.68 9.48 -14.14
CA ALA A 406 23.79 10.87 -14.59
C ALA A 406 24.87 11.66 -13.83
N VAL A 407 25.01 11.46 -12.51
CA VAL A 407 26.05 12.16 -11.73
C VAL A 407 27.44 11.60 -12.04
N ILE A 408 27.55 10.27 -12.24
CA ILE A 408 28.81 9.62 -12.61
C ILE A 408 29.26 10.06 -14.01
N SER A 409 28.33 10.22 -14.97
CA SER A 409 28.66 10.59 -16.36
C SER A 409 29.34 11.96 -16.47
N VAL A 410 29.08 12.86 -15.52
CA VAL A 410 29.73 14.18 -15.43
C VAL A 410 30.91 14.22 -14.44
N GLY A 411 31.38 13.06 -13.99
CA GLY A 411 32.52 12.93 -13.07
C GLY A 411 32.19 13.27 -11.60
N GLY A 412 30.92 13.33 -11.25
CA GLY A 412 30.43 13.55 -9.89
C GLY A 412 30.25 12.28 -9.06
N THR A 413 29.47 12.37 -7.99
CA THR A 413 29.15 11.26 -7.07
C THR A 413 27.81 11.48 -6.38
N TYR A 414 27.21 10.44 -5.83
CA TYR A 414 26.07 10.56 -4.91
C TYR A 414 26.54 10.56 -3.46
N TYR A 415 25.65 10.85 -2.51
CA TYR A 415 25.96 10.83 -1.07
C TYR A 415 25.54 9.51 -0.39
N LEU A 416 26.37 8.98 0.51
CA LEU A 416 26.14 7.69 1.17
C LEU A 416 25.12 7.64 2.34
N PRO A 417 24.60 8.73 2.96
CA PRO A 417 23.74 8.62 4.14
C PRO A 417 22.27 8.33 3.81
N TYR A 418 21.92 8.17 2.53
CA TYR A 418 20.54 7.95 2.07
C TYR A 418 20.32 6.52 1.59
N GLN A 419 19.16 6.20 1.01
CA GLN A 419 18.81 4.82 0.67
C GLN A 419 19.85 4.12 -0.21
N LEU A 420 20.17 2.87 0.14
CA LEU A 420 21.22 2.07 -0.48
C LEU A 420 20.76 1.48 -1.83
N HIS A 421 20.50 2.32 -2.81
CA HIS A 421 20.00 1.91 -4.13
C HIS A 421 21.07 1.65 -5.18
N ALA A 422 22.24 2.30 -5.05
CA ALA A 422 23.33 2.18 -6.02
C ALA A 422 23.80 0.72 -6.16
N SER A 423 24.04 0.26 -7.38
CA SER A 423 24.68 -1.04 -7.62
C SER A 423 26.13 -1.05 -7.11
N VAL A 424 26.74 -2.24 -7.01
CA VAL A 424 28.16 -2.32 -6.62
C VAL A 424 29.04 -1.59 -7.62
N SER A 425 28.76 -1.75 -8.92
CA SER A 425 29.48 -1.05 -10.00
C SER A 425 29.34 0.47 -9.90
N GLN A 426 28.14 0.98 -9.62
CA GLN A 426 27.91 2.41 -9.41
C GLN A 426 28.66 2.95 -8.20
N PHE A 427 28.67 2.20 -7.08
CA PHE A 427 29.45 2.57 -5.89
C PHE A 427 30.95 2.65 -6.20
N GLU A 428 31.51 1.68 -6.91
CA GLU A 428 32.95 1.70 -7.27
C GLU A 428 33.32 2.88 -8.17
N LYS A 429 32.49 3.17 -9.17
CA LYS A 429 32.69 4.33 -10.06
C LYS A 429 32.57 5.66 -9.32
N ALA A 430 31.61 5.75 -8.40
CA ALA A 430 31.40 6.93 -7.58
C ALA A 430 32.51 7.11 -6.52
N TYR A 431 33.05 6.02 -5.98
CA TYR A 431 34.07 6.00 -4.93
C TYR A 431 35.29 5.14 -5.33
N PRO A 432 36.15 5.66 -6.22
CA PRO A 432 37.26 4.89 -6.78
C PRO A 432 38.31 4.43 -5.75
N ASN A 433 38.41 5.13 -4.62
CA ASN A 433 39.33 4.79 -3.52
C ASN A 433 38.72 3.81 -2.50
N SER A 434 37.52 3.28 -2.75
CA SER A 434 36.85 2.32 -1.84
C SER A 434 37.68 1.06 -1.59
N ASP A 435 38.45 0.57 -2.57
CA ASP A 435 39.33 -0.58 -2.39
C ASP A 435 40.45 -0.30 -1.36
N GLN A 436 40.96 0.94 -1.28
CA GLN A 436 41.95 1.33 -0.26
C GLN A 436 41.33 1.29 1.14
N PHE A 437 40.09 1.77 1.27
CA PHE A 437 39.30 1.64 2.51
C PHE A 437 39.10 0.19 2.91
N PHE A 438 38.72 -0.68 1.98
CA PHE A 438 38.51 -2.09 2.27
C PHE A 438 39.82 -2.85 2.58
N LEU A 439 40.95 -2.45 2.00
CA LEU A 439 42.27 -2.97 2.37
C LEU A 439 42.64 -2.60 3.81
N LEU A 440 42.44 -1.33 4.21
CA LEU A 440 42.71 -0.91 5.58
C LEU A 440 41.75 -1.56 6.57
N LYS A 441 40.46 -1.66 6.23
CA LYS A 441 39.46 -2.35 7.04
C LYS A 441 39.84 -3.81 7.30
N ARG A 442 40.28 -4.55 6.29
CA ARG A 442 40.78 -5.93 6.45
C ARG A 442 41.95 -6.03 7.43
N LYS A 443 42.83 -5.03 7.43
CA LYS A 443 43.99 -4.98 8.35
C LYS A 443 43.57 -4.69 9.79
N LEU A 444 42.65 -3.75 9.99
CA LEU A 444 42.26 -3.26 11.34
C LEU A 444 41.07 -4.00 11.96
N ASP A 445 40.27 -4.68 11.15
CA ASP A 445 39.07 -5.44 11.53
C ASP A 445 38.99 -6.74 10.71
N PRO A 446 39.94 -7.68 10.92
CA PRO A 446 40.02 -8.92 10.13
C PRO A 446 38.81 -9.84 10.30
N ASN A 447 38.10 -9.71 11.42
CA ASN A 447 36.89 -10.50 11.72
C ASN A 447 35.60 -9.82 11.24
N TYR A 448 35.70 -8.67 10.57
CA TYR A 448 34.56 -7.91 10.07
C TYR A 448 33.51 -7.59 11.14
N LYS A 449 33.96 -7.20 12.34
CA LYS A 449 33.11 -6.87 13.49
C LYS A 449 32.34 -5.60 13.25
N PHE A 450 32.98 -4.52 12.80
CA PHE A 450 32.30 -3.24 12.62
C PHE A 450 31.58 -3.22 11.27
N ARG A 451 30.25 -3.39 11.28
CA ARG A 451 29.47 -3.40 10.06
C ARG A 451 28.03 -2.92 10.25
N ASN A 452 27.42 -2.53 9.13
CA ASN A 452 26.06 -2.06 8.99
C ASN A 452 25.55 -2.40 7.58
N LYS A 453 24.31 -2.04 7.23
CA LYS A 453 23.74 -2.31 5.90
C LYS A 453 24.56 -1.77 4.72
N LEU A 454 25.29 -0.67 4.90
CA LEU A 454 26.16 -0.11 3.86
C LEU A 454 27.30 -1.09 3.57
N TRP A 455 27.96 -1.58 4.62
CA TRP A 455 29.06 -2.54 4.49
C TRP A 455 28.59 -3.92 4.07
N ASP A 456 27.42 -4.38 4.54
CA ASP A 456 26.82 -5.63 4.07
C ASP A 456 26.53 -5.63 2.55
N LYS A 457 26.39 -4.44 1.95
CA LYS A 457 26.16 -4.29 0.51
C LYS A 457 27.45 -4.17 -0.29
N TYR A 458 28.41 -3.38 0.18
CA TYR A 458 29.57 -2.99 -0.64
C TYR A 458 30.90 -3.64 -0.22
N TYR A 459 31.01 -4.17 1.00
CA TYR A 459 32.22 -4.86 1.45
C TYR A 459 32.14 -6.35 1.12
N PHE A 460 33.05 -6.80 0.26
CA PHE A 460 33.22 -8.21 -0.08
C PHE A 460 34.53 -8.73 0.50
N HIS A 461 34.43 -9.75 1.36
CA HIS A 461 35.61 -10.41 1.92
C HIS A 461 36.34 -11.23 0.85
N ASP A 462 35.59 -11.95 0.00
CA ASP A 462 36.09 -12.68 -1.17
C ASP A 462 35.94 -11.85 -2.46
N LYS A 463 37.02 -11.80 -3.25
CA LYS A 463 37.02 -11.12 -4.56
C LYS A 463 36.16 -11.87 -5.60
N GLU A 464 36.00 -13.19 -5.48
CA GLU A 464 35.16 -13.97 -6.40
C GLU A 464 33.67 -13.68 -6.17
N ASP A 465 33.23 -13.56 -4.91
CA ASP A 465 31.85 -13.16 -4.58
C ASP A 465 31.50 -11.79 -5.17
N LYS A 466 32.44 -10.84 -5.12
CA LYS A 466 32.28 -9.52 -5.77
C LYS A 466 32.08 -9.66 -7.28
N LYS A 467 32.86 -10.51 -7.95
CA LYS A 467 32.71 -10.76 -9.40
C LYS A 467 31.35 -11.37 -9.72
N ILE A 468 30.85 -12.27 -8.87
CA ILE A 468 29.52 -12.88 -9.04
C ILE A 468 28.43 -11.82 -8.91
N ARG A 469 28.47 -10.99 -7.86
CA ARG A 469 27.52 -9.88 -7.69
C ARG A 469 27.52 -8.94 -8.91
N LEU A 470 28.70 -8.56 -9.40
CA LEU A 470 28.82 -7.70 -10.59
C LEU A 470 28.23 -8.36 -11.85
N ARG A 471 28.41 -9.68 -12.03
CA ARG A 471 27.77 -10.43 -13.14
C ARG A 471 26.25 -10.46 -12.98
N LEU A 472 25.74 -10.64 -11.77
CA LEU A 472 24.30 -10.65 -11.49
C LEU A 472 23.66 -9.27 -11.69
N ASP A 473 24.32 -8.19 -11.25
CA ASP A 473 23.89 -6.80 -11.48
C ASP A 473 23.80 -6.45 -12.96
N ALA A 474 24.64 -7.05 -13.80
CA ALA A 474 24.65 -6.83 -15.25
C ALA A 474 23.54 -7.60 -16.00
N LEU A 475 22.86 -8.54 -15.35
CA LEU A 475 21.77 -9.29 -15.97
C LEU A 475 20.48 -8.48 -15.95
N LYS A 476 19.95 -8.19 -17.14
CA LYS A 476 18.61 -7.64 -17.29
C LYS A 476 17.59 -8.57 -16.65
N ASP A 477 16.64 -8.01 -15.89
CA ASP A 477 15.52 -8.72 -15.27
C ASP A 477 15.91 -9.84 -14.28
N TYR A 478 17.13 -9.79 -13.73
CA TYR A 478 17.56 -10.75 -12.71
C TYR A 478 16.74 -10.64 -11.42
N THR A 479 16.58 -9.43 -10.91
CA THR A 479 15.74 -9.12 -9.75
C THR A 479 14.27 -9.21 -10.12
N ARG A 480 13.51 -10.06 -9.41
CA ARG A 480 12.05 -10.18 -9.55
C ARG A 480 11.32 -9.63 -8.32
N ASN A 481 10.03 -9.36 -8.44
CA ASN A 481 9.24 -8.87 -7.30
C ASN A 481 8.98 -9.99 -6.28
N GLU A 482 9.19 -9.68 -5.00
CA GLU A 482 9.08 -10.66 -3.91
C GLU A 482 7.60 -11.03 -3.64
N ASP A 483 6.65 -10.13 -3.91
CA ASP A 483 5.20 -10.39 -3.81
C ASP A 483 4.76 -11.63 -4.61
N GLN A 484 5.45 -11.93 -5.73
CA GLN A 484 5.14 -13.05 -6.62
C GLN A 484 5.25 -14.42 -5.94
N THR A 485 6.16 -14.59 -4.95
CA THR A 485 6.25 -15.85 -4.19
C THR A 485 4.99 -16.09 -3.35
N PHE A 486 4.26 -15.03 -2.98
CA PHE A 486 3.01 -15.12 -2.20
C PHE A 486 1.79 -15.21 -3.11
N LEU A 487 1.76 -14.41 -4.19
CA LEU A 487 0.62 -14.32 -5.10
C LEU A 487 0.40 -15.61 -5.90
N THR A 488 1.43 -16.45 -6.06
CA THR A 488 1.33 -17.77 -6.70
C THR A 488 0.72 -18.85 -5.81
N LEU A 489 0.61 -18.64 -4.50
CA LEU A 489 0.06 -19.64 -3.57
C LEU A 489 -1.40 -20.04 -3.87
N PRO A 490 -2.34 -19.11 -4.14
CA PRO A 490 -3.72 -19.46 -4.48
C PRO A 490 -3.83 -20.23 -5.80
N GLU A 491 -2.97 -19.95 -6.79
CA GLU A 491 -2.93 -20.70 -8.05
C GLU A 491 -2.56 -22.16 -7.81
N TRP A 492 -1.48 -22.39 -7.05
CA TRP A 492 -1.05 -23.73 -6.69
C TRP A 492 -2.03 -24.45 -5.78
N TYR A 493 -2.84 -23.73 -4.99
CA TYR A 493 -3.92 -24.38 -4.26
C TYR A 493 -4.90 -25.11 -5.19
N ILE A 494 -5.17 -24.58 -6.39
CA ILE A 494 -6.00 -25.28 -7.39
C ILE A 494 -5.32 -26.58 -7.81
N VAL A 495 -4.01 -26.58 -8.03
CA VAL A 495 -3.21 -27.78 -8.35
C VAL A 495 -3.27 -28.79 -7.20
N PHE A 496 -3.07 -28.36 -5.95
CA PHE A 496 -3.16 -29.21 -4.77
C PHE A 496 -4.56 -29.81 -4.63
N SER A 497 -5.61 -29.02 -4.86
CA SER A 497 -7.00 -29.47 -4.80
C SER A 497 -7.33 -30.50 -5.88
N SER A 498 -6.82 -30.31 -7.11
CA SER A 498 -6.97 -31.29 -8.19
C SER A 498 -6.27 -32.61 -7.87
N GLU A 499 -5.07 -32.55 -7.30
CA GLU A 499 -4.33 -33.74 -6.86
C GLU A 499 -5.04 -34.47 -5.70
N GLU A 500 -5.55 -33.73 -4.71
CA GLU A 500 -6.36 -34.27 -3.62
C GLU A 500 -7.62 -34.96 -4.16
N TYR A 501 -8.30 -34.36 -5.14
CA TYR A 501 -9.48 -34.95 -5.79
C TYR A 501 -9.13 -36.23 -6.57
N ALA A 502 -8.11 -36.19 -7.42
CA ALA A 502 -7.69 -37.35 -8.21
C ALA A 502 -7.26 -38.55 -7.33
N ASN A 503 -6.57 -38.28 -6.21
CA ASN A 503 -6.20 -39.31 -5.25
C ASN A 503 -7.40 -39.85 -4.47
N PHE A 504 -8.34 -38.98 -4.07
CA PHE A 504 -9.56 -39.38 -3.37
C PHE A 504 -10.41 -40.36 -4.17
N LEU A 505 -10.57 -40.10 -5.47
CA LEU A 505 -11.36 -40.94 -6.37
C LEU A 505 -10.83 -42.37 -6.52
N LYS A 506 -9.55 -42.64 -6.21
CA LYS A 506 -8.98 -44.00 -6.28
C LYS A 506 -9.65 -44.98 -5.31
N TYR A 507 -10.16 -44.47 -4.19
CA TYR A 507 -10.66 -45.30 -3.09
C TYR A 507 -12.07 -44.92 -2.62
N ASN A 508 -12.57 -43.74 -3.01
CA ASN A 508 -13.82 -43.19 -2.51
C ASN A 508 -14.74 -42.75 -3.67
N LEU A 509 -16.03 -42.66 -3.38
CA LEU A 509 -17.03 -42.17 -4.33
C LEU A 509 -16.95 -40.64 -4.45
N PRO A 510 -17.17 -40.06 -5.65
CA PRO A 510 -17.11 -38.61 -5.86
C PRO A 510 -18.03 -37.81 -4.92
N SER A 511 -19.21 -38.34 -4.57
CA SER A 511 -20.19 -37.63 -3.74
C SER A 511 -19.70 -37.33 -2.31
N ASP A 512 -18.70 -38.06 -1.82
CA ASP A 512 -18.12 -37.86 -0.49
C ASP A 512 -16.96 -36.87 -0.47
N PHE A 513 -16.56 -36.32 -1.63
CA PHE A 513 -15.50 -35.32 -1.68
C PHE A 513 -15.98 -33.98 -1.08
N PRO A 514 -15.15 -33.31 -0.24
CA PRO A 514 -15.54 -32.08 0.44
C PRO A 514 -15.40 -30.82 -0.44
N TYR A 515 -16.17 -30.75 -1.53
CA TYR A 515 -16.15 -29.67 -2.53
C TYR A 515 -16.23 -28.27 -1.91
N PHE A 516 -17.23 -28.01 -1.05
CA PHE A 516 -17.43 -26.70 -0.43
C PHE A 516 -16.28 -26.30 0.50
N SER A 517 -15.71 -27.26 1.24
CA SER A 517 -14.55 -26.99 2.10
C SER A 517 -13.32 -26.60 1.27
N SER A 518 -13.15 -27.20 0.10
CA SER A 518 -12.08 -26.86 -0.86
C SER A 518 -12.24 -25.42 -1.39
N ILE A 519 -13.46 -25.02 -1.76
CA ILE A 519 -13.77 -23.64 -2.14
C ILE A 519 -13.43 -22.66 -1.01
N ILE A 520 -13.85 -22.96 0.22
CA ILE A 520 -13.61 -22.10 1.39
C ILE A 520 -12.11 -21.97 1.67
N GLN A 521 -11.34 -23.06 1.54
CA GLN A 521 -9.90 -23.04 1.75
C GLN A 521 -9.18 -22.15 0.73
N PHE A 522 -9.54 -22.21 -0.56
CA PHE A 522 -8.99 -21.31 -1.59
C PHE A 522 -9.15 -19.83 -1.19
N TRP A 523 -10.36 -19.39 -0.86
CA TRP A 523 -10.62 -17.99 -0.53
C TRP A 523 -9.99 -17.56 0.79
N LYS A 524 -9.87 -18.47 1.78
CA LYS A 524 -9.11 -18.21 3.02
C LYS A 524 -7.62 -18.00 2.73
N ILE A 525 -7.02 -18.86 1.90
CA ILE A 525 -5.61 -18.74 1.48
C ILE A 525 -5.41 -17.41 0.76
N TYR A 526 -6.27 -17.08 -0.20
CA TYR A 526 -6.18 -15.81 -0.92
C TYR A 526 -6.29 -14.59 0.02
N GLY A 527 -7.24 -14.60 0.97
CA GLY A 527 -7.34 -13.55 1.98
C GLY A 527 -6.09 -13.39 2.85
N LYS A 528 -5.38 -14.49 3.17
CA LYS A 528 -4.10 -14.45 3.90
C LYS A 528 -2.97 -13.88 3.05
N VAL A 529 -2.91 -14.24 1.77
CA VAL A 529 -1.97 -13.69 0.79
C VAL A 529 -2.19 -12.18 0.64
N VAL A 530 -3.43 -11.74 0.43
CA VAL A 530 -3.78 -10.31 0.36
C VAL A 530 -3.32 -9.59 1.62
N LYS A 531 -3.62 -10.12 2.82
CA LYS A 531 -3.17 -9.51 4.08
C LYS A 531 -1.64 -9.40 4.18
N LYS A 532 -0.91 -10.39 3.67
CA LYS A 532 0.57 -10.39 3.66
C LYS A 532 1.14 -9.38 2.66
N THR A 533 0.50 -9.20 1.51
CA THR A 533 1.01 -8.35 0.42
C THR A 533 0.54 -6.89 0.52
N TRP A 534 -0.68 -6.62 0.99
CA TRP A 534 -1.36 -5.32 0.92
C TRP A 534 -0.58 -4.11 1.45
N ASN A 535 0.17 -4.27 2.55
CA ASN A 535 0.99 -3.19 3.14
C ASN A 535 2.49 -3.38 2.89
N SER A 536 2.89 -4.53 2.36
CA SER A 536 4.30 -4.87 2.17
C SER A 536 4.76 -4.52 0.74
N TYR A 537 3.85 -4.58 -0.24
CA TYR A 537 4.13 -4.43 -1.68
C TYR A 537 3.04 -3.62 -2.38
N GLU A 538 3.31 -3.17 -3.62
CA GLU A 538 2.32 -2.48 -4.48
C GLU A 538 1.20 -3.46 -4.82
N PHE A 539 -0.04 -2.97 -4.79
CA PHE A 539 -1.17 -3.82 -5.13
C PHE A 539 -1.13 -4.16 -6.63
N ASN A 540 -0.77 -5.40 -6.94
CA ASN A 540 -0.68 -5.89 -8.31
C ASN A 540 -2.10 -6.18 -8.86
N TRP A 541 -2.79 -5.14 -9.33
CA TRP A 541 -4.16 -5.23 -9.82
C TRP A 541 -4.37 -6.32 -10.87
N GLY A 542 -3.46 -6.45 -11.83
CA GLY A 542 -3.55 -7.45 -12.90
C GLY A 542 -3.52 -8.87 -12.35
N TYR A 543 -2.58 -9.15 -11.43
CA TYR A 543 -2.43 -10.48 -10.84
C TYR A 543 -3.55 -10.81 -9.85
N HIS A 544 -3.98 -9.85 -9.04
CA HIS A 544 -5.15 -10.02 -8.16
C HIS A 544 -6.45 -10.23 -8.96
N LEU A 545 -6.63 -9.56 -10.09
CA LEU A 545 -7.74 -9.80 -11.00
C LEU A 545 -7.67 -11.22 -11.56
N MET A 546 -6.50 -11.67 -12.00
CA MET A 546 -6.29 -13.03 -12.49
C MET A 546 -6.64 -14.07 -11.42
N ILE A 547 -6.13 -13.94 -10.19
CA ILE A 547 -6.46 -14.85 -9.06
C ILE A 547 -7.96 -14.89 -8.80
N ASN A 548 -8.65 -13.74 -8.85
CA ASN A 548 -10.10 -13.70 -8.69
C ASN A 548 -10.81 -14.43 -9.84
N ILE A 549 -10.41 -14.23 -11.10
CA ILE A 549 -11.01 -14.89 -12.27
C ILE A 549 -10.85 -16.41 -12.16
N ILE A 550 -9.64 -16.91 -11.92
CA ILE A 550 -9.40 -18.35 -11.79
C ILE A 550 -10.09 -18.91 -10.53
N GLY A 551 -10.15 -18.14 -9.44
CA GLY A 551 -10.80 -18.52 -8.20
C GLY A 551 -12.32 -18.65 -8.32
N VAL A 552 -12.96 -17.72 -9.03
CA VAL A 552 -14.39 -17.80 -9.37
C VAL A 552 -14.67 -18.97 -10.30
N SER A 553 -13.80 -19.20 -11.30
CA SER A 553 -13.92 -20.33 -12.22
C SER A 553 -13.83 -21.67 -11.47
N TYR A 554 -12.80 -21.84 -10.66
CA TYR A 554 -12.59 -22.99 -9.77
C TYR A 554 -13.77 -23.20 -8.81
N SER A 555 -14.24 -22.13 -8.17
CA SER A 555 -15.39 -22.20 -7.25
C SER A 555 -16.65 -22.64 -7.97
N SER A 556 -16.89 -22.14 -9.18
CA SER A 556 -18.06 -22.48 -10.00
C SER A 556 -18.03 -23.95 -10.43
N GLU A 557 -16.87 -24.44 -10.88
CA GLU A 557 -16.69 -25.85 -11.24
C GLU A 557 -17.01 -26.76 -10.05
N LEU A 558 -16.35 -26.54 -8.90
CA LEU A 558 -16.56 -27.38 -7.73
C LEU A 558 -17.98 -27.25 -7.17
N PHE A 559 -18.60 -26.08 -7.25
CA PHE A 559 -19.98 -25.88 -6.81
C PHE A 559 -20.96 -26.68 -7.67
N LEU A 560 -20.84 -26.63 -9.00
CA LEU A 560 -21.67 -27.40 -9.92
C LEU A 560 -21.45 -28.91 -9.75
N LYS A 561 -20.19 -29.34 -9.59
CA LYS A 561 -19.85 -30.72 -9.23
C LYS A 561 -20.49 -31.12 -7.92
N ALA A 562 -20.39 -30.28 -6.88
CA ALA A 562 -20.99 -30.55 -5.56
C ALA A 562 -22.50 -30.71 -5.65
N LEU A 563 -23.19 -29.82 -6.36
CA LEU A 563 -24.64 -29.91 -6.54
C LEU A 563 -25.02 -31.19 -7.26
N TYR A 564 -24.33 -31.53 -8.33
CA TYR A 564 -24.60 -32.75 -9.10
C TYR A 564 -24.31 -34.02 -8.29
N GLU A 565 -23.10 -34.13 -7.74
CA GLU A 565 -22.65 -35.33 -7.03
C GLU A 565 -23.41 -35.54 -5.72
N ASN A 566 -23.81 -34.50 -5.01
CA ASN A 566 -24.64 -34.64 -3.80
C ASN A 566 -26.14 -34.80 -4.08
N SER A 567 -26.59 -34.73 -5.34
CA SER A 567 -28.00 -34.93 -5.73
C SER A 567 -28.17 -36.17 -6.61
N VAL A 568 -28.05 -35.99 -7.93
CA VAL A 568 -28.21 -37.04 -8.94
C VAL A 568 -27.11 -38.10 -8.78
N GLY A 569 -25.87 -37.68 -8.57
CA GLY A 569 -24.74 -38.59 -8.38
C GLY A 569 -24.94 -39.52 -7.19
N ARG A 570 -25.27 -38.95 -6.02
CA ARG A 570 -25.54 -39.70 -4.78
C ARG A 570 -26.80 -40.57 -4.89
N LEU A 571 -27.84 -40.12 -5.58
CA LEU A 571 -29.01 -40.95 -5.88
C LEU A 571 -28.61 -42.15 -6.74
N THR A 572 -27.83 -41.96 -7.81
CA THR A 572 -27.45 -43.04 -8.71
C THR A 572 -26.41 -43.99 -8.10
N GLU A 573 -25.59 -43.52 -7.16
CA GLU A 573 -24.70 -44.35 -6.33
C GLU A 573 -25.46 -45.36 -5.47
N SER A 574 -26.70 -45.06 -5.06
CA SER A 574 -27.51 -46.01 -4.28
C SER A 574 -27.89 -47.29 -5.05
N PHE A 575 -27.73 -47.29 -6.38
CA PHE A 575 -27.93 -48.46 -7.24
C PHE A 575 -26.65 -49.30 -7.44
N LEU A 576 -25.57 -49.00 -6.71
CA LEU A 576 -24.35 -49.81 -6.67
C LEU A 576 -24.49 -50.91 -5.60
N GLU A 577 -24.37 -52.18 -6.00
CA GLU A 577 -24.59 -53.34 -5.10
C GLU A 577 -23.67 -53.35 -3.86
N ASN A 578 -22.48 -52.73 -3.92
CA ASN A 578 -21.50 -52.70 -2.83
C ASN A 578 -21.03 -51.30 -2.40
N LYS A 579 -21.71 -50.22 -2.84
CA LYS A 579 -21.27 -48.81 -2.61
C LYS A 579 -19.78 -48.55 -2.89
N ALA A 580 -19.20 -49.31 -3.81
CA ALA A 580 -17.81 -49.22 -4.23
C ALA A 580 -17.73 -49.42 -5.74
N LEU A 581 -16.69 -48.86 -6.36
CA LEU A 581 -16.47 -48.95 -7.80
C LEU A 581 -16.08 -50.38 -8.18
N SER A 582 -16.89 -51.01 -9.03
CA SER A 582 -16.59 -52.34 -9.60
C SER A 582 -15.54 -52.21 -10.71
N PRO A 583 -14.64 -53.18 -10.89
CA PRO A 583 -13.75 -53.26 -12.06
C PRO A 583 -14.48 -53.25 -13.42
N GLU A 584 -15.78 -53.53 -13.43
CA GLU A 584 -16.62 -53.47 -14.64
C GLU A 584 -17.04 -52.03 -15.03
N MET A 585 -16.86 -51.03 -14.14
CA MET A 585 -17.19 -49.62 -14.36
C MET A 585 -16.05 -48.86 -15.05
N LYS A 586 -15.75 -49.27 -16.28
CA LYS A 586 -14.64 -48.73 -17.09
C LYS A 586 -14.76 -47.24 -17.41
N VAL A 587 -15.96 -46.68 -17.48
CA VAL A 587 -16.20 -45.25 -17.73
C VAL A 587 -15.68 -44.39 -16.58
N GLU A 588 -15.97 -44.76 -15.33
CA GLU A 588 -15.46 -44.03 -14.17
C GLU A 588 -13.95 -44.21 -13.99
N GLY A 589 -13.44 -45.44 -14.19
CA GLY A 589 -12.00 -45.68 -14.19
C GLY A 589 -11.25 -44.86 -15.24
N TYR A 590 -11.86 -44.60 -16.41
CA TYR A 590 -11.28 -43.73 -17.42
C TYR A 590 -11.30 -42.24 -17.00
N ILE A 591 -12.34 -41.77 -16.32
CA ILE A 591 -12.38 -40.39 -15.80
C ILE A 591 -11.36 -40.20 -14.68
N GLN A 592 -11.19 -41.17 -13.79
CA GLN A 592 -10.12 -41.14 -12.78
C GLN A 592 -8.73 -40.99 -13.43
N LYS A 593 -8.50 -41.70 -14.54
CA LYS A 593 -7.28 -41.56 -15.32
C LYS A 593 -7.16 -40.15 -15.91
N ILE A 594 -8.23 -39.59 -16.48
CA ILE A 594 -8.23 -38.21 -17.01
C ILE A 594 -7.88 -37.20 -15.92
N GLU A 595 -8.46 -37.33 -14.72
CA GLU A 595 -8.20 -36.42 -13.59
C GLU A 595 -6.75 -36.52 -13.10
N SER A 596 -6.17 -37.72 -13.10
CA SER A 596 -4.74 -37.94 -12.83
C SER A 596 -3.85 -37.31 -13.91
N ASP A 597 -4.13 -37.60 -15.19
CA ASP A 597 -3.40 -37.05 -16.35
C ASP A 597 -3.49 -35.51 -16.38
N TYR A 598 -4.65 -34.95 -16.02
CA TYR A 598 -4.89 -33.51 -15.93
C TYR A 598 -4.08 -32.86 -14.80
N THR A 599 -4.06 -33.49 -13.63
CA THR A 599 -3.26 -33.02 -12.48
C THR A 599 -1.77 -32.94 -12.82
N ASP A 600 -1.24 -33.96 -13.50
CA ASP A 600 0.17 -33.96 -13.92
C ASP A 600 0.46 -32.91 -15.00
N PHE A 601 -0.53 -32.61 -15.84
CA PHE A 601 -0.41 -31.57 -16.86
C PHE A 601 -0.34 -30.16 -16.27
N ILE A 602 -1.24 -29.82 -15.34
CA ILE A 602 -1.35 -28.46 -14.78
C ILE A 602 -0.19 -28.07 -13.86
N LYS A 603 0.63 -29.03 -13.42
CA LYS A 603 1.89 -28.78 -12.69
C LYS A 603 2.96 -28.13 -13.57
N MET A 604 2.82 -28.25 -14.89
CA MET A 604 3.85 -27.87 -15.87
C MET A 604 3.33 -26.89 -16.94
N ARG A 605 2.04 -26.90 -17.23
CA ARG A 605 1.42 -26.11 -18.30
C ARG A 605 0.10 -25.50 -17.87
N PRO A 606 -0.33 -24.37 -18.47
CA PRO A 606 -1.64 -23.81 -18.20
C PRO A 606 -2.76 -24.80 -18.56
N TRP A 607 -3.77 -24.90 -17.68
CA TRP A 607 -4.83 -25.91 -17.79
C TRP A 607 -5.62 -25.88 -19.11
N TYR A 608 -5.73 -24.71 -19.74
CA TYR A 608 -6.48 -24.52 -20.99
C TYR A 608 -5.81 -25.17 -22.21
N GLU A 609 -4.55 -25.57 -22.11
CA GLU A 609 -3.84 -26.36 -23.13
C GLU A 609 -4.16 -27.87 -23.07
N TYR A 610 -4.82 -28.35 -22.00
CA TYR A 610 -5.13 -29.76 -21.86
C TYR A 610 -6.14 -30.22 -22.94
N PRO A 611 -5.91 -31.37 -23.62
CA PRO A 611 -6.67 -31.76 -24.81
C PRO A 611 -8.05 -32.38 -24.48
N PHE A 612 -8.91 -31.65 -23.76
CA PHE A 612 -10.23 -32.11 -23.31
C PHE A 612 -11.10 -32.67 -24.45
N TYR A 613 -11.06 -32.05 -25.64
CA TYR A 613 -11.84 -32.54 -26.79
C TYR A 613 -11.35 -33.88 -27.35
N SER A 614 -10.04 -34.13 -27.31
CA SER A 614 -9.49 -35.45 -27.67
C SER A 614 -9.96 -36.49 -26.66
N LYS A 615 -9.87 -36.16 -25.37
CA LYS A 615 -10.32 -37.03 -24.28
C LYS A 615 -11.82 -37.33 -24.31
N PHE A 616 -12.64 -36.37 -24.73
CA PHE A 616 -14.06 -36.57 -25.02
C PHE A 616 -14.30 -37.59 -26.13
N LYS A 617 -13.53 -37.57 -27.23
CA LYS A 617 -13.67 -38.57 -28.31
C LYS A 617 -13.27 -39.97 -27.82
N GLU A 618 -12.15 -40.07 -27.11
CA GLU A 618 -11.69 -41.32 -26.48
C GLU A 618 -12.75 -41.87 -25.51
N PHE A 619 -13.36 -41.01 -24.68
CA PHE A 619 -14.39 -41.37 -23.70
C PHE A 619 -15.58 -42.14 -24.31
N TRP A 620 -16.05 -41.74 -25.50
CA TRP A 620 -17.18 -42.40 -26.18
C TRP A 620 -16.88 -43.80 -26.71
N THR A 621 -15.61 -44.19 -26.79
CA THR A 621 -15.18 -45.56 -27.18
C THR A 621 -15.24 -46.55 -26.02
N ILE A 622 -15.27 -46.07 -24.77
CA ILE A 622 -15.26 -46.91 -23.57
C ILE A 622 -16.66 -47.47 -23.31
N ARG A 623 -16.76 -48.76 -22.97
CA ARG A 623 -18.02 -49.46 -22.62
C ARG A 623 -17.89 -50.11 -21.25
N ASP A 624 -18.86 -49.86 -20.36
CA ASP A 624 -18.98 -50.55 -19.07
C ASP A 624 -19.44 -52.00 -19.27
N GLY A 625 -19.18 -52.86 -18.29
CA GLY A 625 -19.63 -54.26 -18.27
C GLY A 625 -21.15 -54.40 -18.14
N ASP A 626 -21.68 -55.55 -18.54
CA ASP A 626 -23.13 -55.79 -18.61
C ASP A 626 -23.82 -55.79 -17.25
N ASN A 627 -23.09 -56.10 -16.17
CA ASN A 627 -23.63 -56.15 -14.80
C ASN A 627 -23.71 -54.77 -14.12
N THR A 628 -23.40 -53.68 -14.84
CA THR A 628 -23.52 -52.32 -14.28
C THR A 628 -24.94 -51.76 -14.45
N SER A 629 -25.44 -51.07 -13.42
CA SER A 629 -26.80 -50.48 -13.44
C SER A 629 -27.01 -49.61 -14.69
N PHE A 630 -28.10 -49.85 -15.41
CA PHE A 630 -28.47 -49.09 -16.61
C PHE A 630 -28.61 -47.59 -16.31
N VAL A 631 -29.17 -47.25 -15.14
CA VAL A 631 -29.39 -45.86 -14.71
C VAL A 631 -28.04 -45.16 -14.48
N ARG A 632 -27.11 -45.80 -13.76
CA ARG A 632 -25.77 -45.25 -13.49
C ARG A 632 -24.95 -45.07 -14.77
N ARG A 633 -25.00 -46.06 -15.68
CA ARG A 633 -24.29 -45.98 -16.98
C ARG A 633 -24.70 -44.76 -17.79
N TRP A 634 -26.00 -44.53 -17.94
CA TRP A 634 -26.50 -43.41 -18.74
C TRP A 634 -26.27 -42.06 -18.09
N GLU A 635 -26.44 -41.99 -16.78
CA GLU A 635 -26.20 -40.77 -15.99
C GLU A 635 -24.75 -40.31 -16.10
N ARG A 636 -23.77 -41.18 -15.81
CA ARG A 636 -22.34 -40.87 -15.92
C ARG A 636 -21.95 -40.49 -17.35
N ARG A 637 -22.51 -41.20 -18.34
CA ARG A 637 -22.26 -40.89 -19.75
C ARG A 637 -22.67 -39.47 -20.12
N PHE A 638 -23.83 -39.02 -19.65
CA PHE A 638 -24.30 -37.66 -19.91
C PHE A 638 -23.44 -36.61 -19.19
N PHE A 639 -23.20 -36.78 -17.88
CA PHE A 639 -22.48 -35.79 -17.09
C PHE A 639 -21.03 -35.58 -17.54
N PHE A 640 -20.25 -36.65 -17.69
CA PHE A 640 -18.85 -36.53 -18.12
C PHE A 640 -18.71 -36.05 -19.57
N SER A 641 -19.68 -36.36 -20.43
CA SER A 641 -19.74 -35.79 -21.78
C SER A 641 -19.89 -34.27 -21.72
N THR A 642 -20.81 -33.78 -20.89
CA THR A 642 -21.03 -32.34 -20.69
C THR A 642 -19.81 -31.69 -20.07
N GLU A 643 -19.20 -32.29 -19.04
CA GLU A 643 -18.01 -31.76 -18.37
C GLU A 643 -16.84 -31.58 -19.35
N LEU A 644 -16.46 -32.63 -20.09
CA LEU A 644 -15.34 -32.59 -21.01
C LEU A 644 -15.57 -31.62 -22.17
N LEU A 645 -16.81 -31.53 -22.68
CA LEU A 645 -17.15 -30.63 -23.78
C LEU A 645 -17.17 -29.15 -23.34
N VAL A 646 -17.71 -28.86 -22.16
CA VAL A 646 -17.68 -27.51 -21.57
C VAL A 646 -16.23 -27.08 -21.33
N LYS A 647 -15.39 -27.94 -20.73
CA LYS A 647 -13.96 -27.67 -20.51
C LYS A 647 -13.20 -27.46 -21.82
N ALA A 648 -13.50 -28.24 -22.86
CA ALA A 648 -12.90 -28.06 -24.19
C ALA A 648 -13.26 -26.71 -24.84
N LEU A 649 -14.52 -26.31 -24.78
CA LEU A 649 -14.98 -25.03 -25.34
C LEU A 649 -14.40 -23.85 -24.55
N TYR A 650 -14.44 -23.93 -23.23
CA TYR A 650 -13.95 -22.87 -22.35
C TYR A 650 -12.43 -22.71 -22.43
N GLY A 651 -11.67 -23.82 -22.39
CA GLY A 651 -10.21 -23.80 -22.56
C GLY A 651 -9.79 -23.17 -23.88
N LYS A 652 -10.48 -23.48 -24.99
CA LYS A 652 -10.21 -22.87 -26.30
C LYS A 652 -10.44 -21.35 -26.31
N LEU A 653 -11.46 -20.86 -25.61
CA LEU A 653 -11.74 -19.43 -25.52
C LEU A 653 -10.66 -18.69 -24.72
N ILE A 654 -10.15 -19.28 -23.64
CA ILE A 654 -9.06 -18.70 -22.86
C ILE A 654 -7.77 -18.68 -23.68
N ALA A 655 -7.42 -19.79 -24.33
CA ALA A 655 -6.21 -19.88 -25.16
C ALA A 655 -6.15 -18.76 -26.21
N LEU A 656 -7.27 -18.47 -26.87
CA LEU A 656 -7.40 -17.37 -27.84
C LEU A 656 -7.25 -15.97 -27.21
N GLY A 657 -7.62 -15.82 -25.93
CA GLY A 657 -7.45 -14.57 -25.19
C GLY A 657 -6.02 -14.37 -24.67
N THR A 658 -5.35 -15.45 -24.26
CA THR A 658 -4.04 -15.41 -23.60
C THR A 658 -2.87 -15.31 -24.57
N GLU A 659 -2.97 -15.84 -25.81
CA GLU A 659 -1.93 -15.69 -26.85
C GLU A 659 -1.60 -14.21 -27.18
N SER A 660 -2.47 -13.27 -26.84
CA SER A 660 -2.27 -11.83 -27.05
C SER A 660 -1.64 -11.07 -25.87
N VAL A 661 -1.38 -11.75 -24.74
CA VAL A 661 -1.07 -11.11 -23.44
C VAL A 661 0.26 -11.56 -22.83
N TYR A 662 0.73 -12.79 -23.11
CA TYR A 662 1.94 -13.32 -22.48
C TYR A 662 3.19 -13.16 -23.37
N ALA A 663 4.26 -12.58 -22.80
CA ALA A 663 5.60 -12.66 -23.38
C ALA A 663 6.17 -14.09 -23.21
N PRO A 664 7.05 -14.58 -24.10
CA PRO A 664 7.64 -15.89 -23.97
C PRO A 664 8.45 -15.99 -22.68
N GLU A 665 8.01 -16.86 -21.77
CA GLU A 665 8.68 -17.05 -20.49
C GLU A 665 10.02 -17.77 -20.64
N THR A 666 11.02 -17.32 -19.88
CA THR A 666 12.24 -18.11 -19.67
C THR A 666 11.94 -19.26 -18.72
N PHE A 667 12.32 -20.49 -19.09
CA PHE A 667 12.13 -21.71 -18.30
C PHE A 667 13.08 -21.85 -17.10
N GLU A 668 14.01 -20.91 -16.93
CA GLU A 668 15.02 -20.95 -15.87
C GLU A 668 15.02 -19.67 -15.03
N VAL A 669 15.31 -19.83 -13.74
CA VAL A 669 15.60 -18.74 -12.80
C VAL A 669 17.06 -18.84 -12.37
N LYS A 670 17.73 -17.69 -12.27
CA LYS A 670 19.13 -17.63 -11.80
C LYS A 670 19.18 -17.47 -10.28
N ALA A 671 20.11 -18.17 -9.65
CA ALA A 671 20.38 -18.08 -8.23
C ALA A 671 21.88 -17.95 -7.97
N TRP A 672 22.24 -17.18 -6.95
CA TRP A 672 23.58 -17.19 -6.38
C TRP A 672 23.63 -18.26 -5.30
N VAL A 673 24.53 -19.22 -5.46
CA VAL A 673 24.74 -20.33 -4.52
C VAL A 673 26.20 -20.40 -4.06
N VAL A 674 26.45 -21.06 -2.94
CA VAL A 674 27.78 -21.41 -2.44
C VAL A 674 27.93 -22.93 -2.51
N GLU A 675 28.89 -23.41 -3.29
CA GLU A 675 29.20 -24.82 -3.50
C GLU A 675 30.67 -25.06 -3.11
N ASN A 676 30.91 -25.97 -2.16
CA ASN A 676 32.25 -26.24 -1.63
C ASN A 676 32.99 -24.98 -1.11
N GLY A 677 32.24 -24.06 -0.49
CA GLY A 677 32.77 -22.80 0.04
C GLY A 677 33.07 -21.72 -1.01
N LYS A 678 32.71 -21.93 -2.28
CA LYS A 678 32.87 -20.94 -3.36
C LYS A 678 31.53 -20.51 -3.92
N GLY A 679 31.34 -19.20 -4.08
CA GLY A 679 30.17 -18.67 -4.78
C GLY A 679 30.12 -19.10 -6.24
N THR A 680 28.93 -19.33 -6.79
CA THR A 680 28.68 -19.51 -8.23
C THR A 680 27.25 -19.12 -8.61
N ILE A 681 26.99 -18.91 -9.90
CA ILE A 681 25.65 -18.65 -10.45
C ILE A 681 25.11 -19.96 -11.02
N ARG A 682 23.92 -20.38 -10.56
CA ARG A 682 23.21 -21.54 -11.09
C ARG A 682 21.94 -21.09 -11.80
N SER A 683 21.69 -21.66 -12.98
CA SER A 683 20.35 -21.71 -13.57
C SER A 683 19.58 -22.87 -12.96
N ILE A 684 18.33 -22.63 -12.58
CA ILE A 684 17.44 -23.62 -11.98
C ILE A 684 16.15 -23.63 -12.80
N PRO A 685 15.61 -24.80 -13.18
CA PRO A 685 14.34 -24.86 -13.89
C PRO A 685 13.20 -24.29 -13.02
N ARG A 686 12.16 -23.75 -13.65
CA ARG A 686 11.00 -23.15 -12.97
C ARG A 686 9.87 -24.18 -12.71
N TYR A 687 8.83 -23.75 -11.99
CA TYR A 687 7.61 -24.50 -11.70
C TYR A 687 7.86 -25.76 -10.84
N GLU A 688 7.13 -26.86 -11.10
CA GLU A 688 7.32 -28.11 -10.35
C GLU A 688 8.78 -28.60 -10.41
N ALA A 689 9.49 -28.35 -11.52
CA ALA A 689 10.90 -28.70 -11.64
C ALA A 689 11.80 -27.91 -10.68
N PHE A 690 11.42 -26.68 -10.31
CA PHE A 690 12.12 -25.90 -9.28
C PHE A 690 12.05 -26.61 -7.91
N THR A 691 10.83 -27.02 -7.52
CA THR A 691 10.56 -27.74 -6.27
C THR A 691 11.36 -29.04 -6.19
N LYS A 692 11.54 -29.75 -7.30
CA LYS A 692 12.34 -30.99 -7.36
C LYS A 692 13.85 -30.71 -7.37
N ALA A 693 14.30 -29.66 -8.07
CA ALA A 693 15.72 -29.36 -8.23
C ALA A 693 16.36 -28.81 -6.95
N VAL A 694 15.67 -27.95 -6.20
CA VAL A 694 16.25 -27.28 -5.03
C VAL A 694 16.71 -28.26 -3.94
N PRO A 695 15.90 -29.24 -3.48
CA PRO A 695 16.36 -30.25 -2.51
C PRO A 695 17.55 -31.07 -3.01
N GLU A 696 17.57 -31.45 -4.29
CA GLU A 696 18.68 -32.21 -4.89
C GLU A 696 19.98 -31.39 -5.01
N ILE A 697 19.86 -30.06 -5.17
CA ILE A 697 20.99 -29.14 -5.09
C ILE A 697 21.49 -29.07 -3.64
N VAL A 698 20.60 -28.93 -2.66
CA VAL A 698 20.97 -28.86 -1.24
C VAL A 698 21.67 -30.14 -0.77
N LYS A 699 21.22 -31.33 -1.20
CA LYS A 699 21.86 -32.62 -0.87
C LYS A 699 23.31 -32.72 -1.34
N LYS A 700 23.72 -31.91 -2.34
CA LYS A 700 25.11 -31.81 -2.81
C LYS A 700 25.94 -30.81 -2.00
N ASN A 701 25.50 -30.47 -0.79
CA ASN A 701 26.15 -29.52 0.11
C ASN A 701 26.28 -28.10 -0.50
N VAL A 702 25.22 -27.68 -1.21
CA VAL A 702 25.10 -26.35 -1.82
C VAL A 702 24.12 -25.51 -1.00
N SER A 703 24.53 -24.30 -0.60
CA SER A 703 23.67 -23.34 0.07
C SER A 703 23.30 -22.17 -0.86
N PHE A 704 22.15 -21.55 -0.63
CA PHE A 704 21.67 -20.44 -1.45
C PHE A 704 22.01 -19.11 -0.77
N VAL A 705 22.35 -18.09 -1.57
CA VAL A 705 22.56 -16.71 -1.09
C VAL A 705 21.35 -15.86 -1.44
N GLU A 706 20.93 -15.93 -2.71
CA GLU A 706 19.75 -15.24 -3.24
C GLU A 706 19.20 -15.99 -4.46
N ILE A 707 17.90 -15.86 -4.69
CA ILE A 707 17.19 -16.45 -5.83
C ILE A 707 16.44 -15.32 -6.53
N ALA A 708 16.70 -15.10 -7.82
CA ALA A 708 16.16 -13.96 -8.58
C ALA A 708 16.31 -12.61 -7.84
N GLY A 709 17.45 -12.41 -7.17
CA GLY A 709 17.75 -11.21 -6.39
C GLY A 709 16.95 -11.03 -5.09
N ASN A 710 16.17 -12.02 -4.66
CA ASN A 710 15.39 -11.99 -3.42
C ASN A 710 16.03 -12.87 -2.34
N ARG A 711 15.75 -12.53 -1.07
CA ARG A 711 16.33 -13.19 0.12
C ARG A 711 15.31 -13.92 0.98
N LYS A 712 14.03 -13.89 0.61
CA LYS A 712 12.95 -14.66 1.24
C LYS A 712 12.17 -15.40 0.17
N ILE A 713 11.71 -16.59 0.47
CA ILE A 713 10.94 -17.43 -0.44
C ILE A 713 9.83 -18.14 0.35
N LEU A 714 8.67 -18.30 -0.25
CA LEU A 714 7.58 -19.11 0.32
C LEU A 714 7.78 -20.57 -0.07
N MET A 715 7.46 -21.48 0.86
CA MET A 715 7.35 -22.91 0.58
C MET A 715 6.20 -23.53 1.36
N THR A 716 5.64 -24.64 0.87
CA THR A 716 4.68 -25.47 1.60
C THR A 716 5.34 -26.77 2.06
N LEU A 717 5.01 -27.17 3.29
CA LEU A 717 5.36 -28.44 3.89
C LEU A 717 4.08 -29.22 4.19
N ILE A 718 4.11 -30.54 3.99
CA ILE A 718 3.11 -31.46 4.52
C ILE A 718 3.66 -32.09 5.80
N VAL A 719 2.92 -31.93 6.88
CA VAL A 719 3.28 -32.39 8.23
C VAL A 719 2.11 -33.10 8.90
N PRO A 720 2.36 -33.96 9.90
CA PRO A 720 1.27 -34.49 10.74
C PRO A 720 0.47 -33.36 11.41
N SER A 721 -0.84 -33.52 11.52
CA SER A 721 -1.76 -32.48 12.01
C SER A 721 -1.43 -31.96 13.42
N GLU A 722 -0.86 -32.82 14.27
CA GLU A 722 -0.42 -32.55 15.65
C GLU A 722 0.81 -31.61 15.74
N VAL A 723 1.61 -31.49 14.67
CA VAL A 723 2.87 -30.73 14.69
C VAL A 723 2.61 -29.23 14.64
N ASN A 724 3.23 -28.46 15.53
CA ASN A 724 3.18 -27.00 15.53
C ASN A 724 4.56 -26.41 15.17
N LEU A 725 4.66 -25.73 14.02
CA LEU A 725 5.91 -25.15 13.51
C LEU A 725 6.15 -23.70 13.99
N ARG A 726 5.25 -23.12 14.81
CA ARG A 726 5.27 -21.69 15.16
C ARG A 726 6.52 -21.23 15.93
N ASP A 727 7.28 -22.14 16.54
CA ASP A 727 8.43 -21.80 17.38
C ASP A 727 9.76 -21.67 16.60
N GLN A 728 9.78 -21.95 15.29
CA GLN A 728 11.03 -22.02 14.50
C GLN A 728 11.03 -21.19 13.20
N GLU A 729 9.86 -20.89 12.62
CA GLU A 729 9.73 -20.34 11.26
C GLU A 729 8.57 -19.34 11.12
N GLU A 730 8.65 -18.40 10.15
CA GLU A 730 7.55 -17.45 9.88
C GLU A 730 6.43 -18.15 9.10
N VAL A 731 5.49 -18.76 9.83
CA VAL A 731 4.31 -19.43 9.25
C VAL A 731 3.30 -18.39 8.72
N LEU A 732 3.01 -18.45 7.42
CA LEU A 732 2.02 -17.59 6.76
C LEU A 732 0.59 -18.09 7.02
N TYR A 733 0.36 -19.39 6.78
CA TYR A 733 -0.94 -20.04 6.95
C TYR A 733 -0.81 -21.55 7.03
N GLU A 734 -1.74 -22.21 7.72
CA GLU A 734 -1.83 -23.67 7.84
C GLU A 734 -3.27 -24.13 7.56
N TRP A 735 -3.43 -25.27 6.87
CA TRP A 735 -4.73 -25.86 6.59
C TRP A 735 -4.64 -27.38 6.46
N ASN A 736 -5.70 -28.08 6.88
CA ASN A 736 -5.77 -29.53 6.80
C ASN A 736 -5.92 -30.00 5.36
N ILE A 737 -5.31 -31.13 5.02
CA ILE A 737 -5.58 -31.85 3.78
C ILE A 737 -6.95 -32.48 3.95
N LEU A 738 -7.92 -32.12 3.09
CA LEU A 738 -9.33 -32.43 3.36
C LEU A 738 -9.62 -33.93 3.30
N THR A 739 -8.85 -34.66 2.51
CA THR A 739 -8.98 -36.10 2.28
C THR A 739 -8.05 -36.94 3.18
N GLU A 740 -7.11 -36.30 3.88
CA GLU A 740 -6.15 -36.93 4.79
C GLU A 740 -6.10 -36.17 6.13
N PRO A 741 -7.09 -36.37 7.03
CA PRO A 741 -7.26 -35.55 8.23
C PRO A 741 -6.09 -35.61 9.24
N ASN A 742 -5.23 -36.62 9.13
CA ASN A 742 -4.01 -36.77 9.95
C ASN A 742 -2.84 -35.91 9.45
N GLN A 743 -3.01 -35.23 8.31
CA GLN A 743 -2.00 -34.38 7.71
C GLN A 743 -2.53 -32.96 7.49
N LYS A 744 -1.62 -32.00 7.53
CA LYS A 744 -1.88 -30.61 7.18
C LYS A 744 -0.76 -30.05 6.33
N ARG A 745 -1.12 -29.05 5.53
CA ARG A 745 -0.18 -28.25 4.74
C ARG A 745 0.11 -26.95 5.46
N VAL A 746 1.38 -26.58 5.55
CA VAL A 746 1.84 -25.36 6.22
C VAL A 746 2.66 -24.54 5.24
N ALA A 747 2.24 -23.30 5.00
CA ALA A 747 2.96 -22.33 4.18
C ALA A 747 3.94 -21.53 5.05
N VAL A 748 5.24 -21.64 4.76
CA VAL A 748 6.34 -21.10 5.54
C VAL A 748 7.14 -20.10 4.70
N VAL A 749 7.43 -18.93 5.26
CA VAL A 749 8.32 -17.93 4.67
C VAL A 749 9.74 -18.16 5.16
N ALA A 750 10.61 -18.64 4.28
CA ALA A 750 11.98 -19.01 4.60
C ALA A 750 12.99 -17.95 4.12
N PRO A 751 14.00 -17.58 4.94
CA PRO A 751 15.18 -16.89 4.43
C PRO A 751 15.92 -17.81 3.44
N VAL A 752 16.22 -17.30 2.25
CA VAL A 752 16.91 -18.07 1.19
C VAL A 752 18.25 -18.61 1.68
N SER A 753 18.97 -17.86 2.52
CA SER A 753 20.23 -18.28 3.14
C SER A 753 20.11 -19.52 4.02
N ARG A 754 18.94 -19.74 4.63
CA ARG A 754 18.67 -20.87 5.54
C ARG A 754 17.87 -21.99 4.87
N LEU A 755 17.59 -21.88 3.57
CA LEU A 755 16.79 -22.86 2.85
C LEU A 755 17.39 -24.27 2.95
N HIS A 756 18.72 -24.39 2.94
CA HIS A 756 19.42 -25.65 3.12
C HIS A 756 19.18 -26.28 4.51
N GLU A 757 19.22 -25.49 5.59
CA GLU A 757 18.93 -25.96 6.95
C GLU A 757 17.49 -26.43 7.08
N ILE A 758 16.54 -25.65 6.56
CA ILE A 758 15.10 -25.90 6.65
C ILE A 758 14.76 -27.20 5.92
N LEU A 759 15.29 -27.40 4.71
CA LEU A 759 15.03 -28.60 3.92
C LEU A 759 15.62 -29.86 4.59
N ILE A 760 16.86 -29.79 5.09
CA ILE A 760 17.50 -30.91 5.80
C ILE A 760 16.75 -31.24 7.09
N ASN A 761 16.34 -30.24 7.88
CA ASN A 761 15.61 -30.46 9.11
C ASN A 761 14.20 -31.01 8.85
N SER A 762 13.54 -30.53 7.78
CA SER A 762 12.24 -31.06 7.34
C SER A 762 12.33 -32.56 7.04
N GLU A 763 13.34 -32.97 6.25
CA GLU A 763 13.56 -34.39 5.92
C GLU A 763 13.86 -35.24 7.17
N LYS A 764 14.71 -34.73 8.09
CA LYS A 764 15.02 -35.40 9.37
C LYS A 764 13.81 -35.60 10.26
N ASN A 765 12.88 -34.66 10.25
CA ASN A 765 11.64 -34.73 11.03
C ASN A 765 10.54 -35.53 10.32
N GLY A 766 10.80 -36.09 9.13
CA GLY A 766 9.82 -36.83 8.33
C GLY A 766 8.77 -35.94 7.66
N PHE A 767 9.03 -34.63 7.54
CA PHE A 767 8.14 -33.70 6.85
C PHE A 767 8.37 -33.78 5.33
N LYS A 768 7.29 -33.73 4.55
CA LYS A 768 7.36 -33.74 3.09
C LYS A 768 7.38 -32.31 2.57
N VAL A 769 8.40 -31.97 1.79
CA VAL A 769 8.43 -30.72 1.02
C VAL A 769 7.41 -30.84 -0.11
N ASP A 770 6.42 -29.96 -0.11
CA ASP A 770 5.27 -30.04 -1.02
C ASP A 770 5.47 -29.14 -2.23
N HIS A 771 5.74 -27.85 -2.03
CA HIS A 771 6.06 -26.91 -3.10
C HIS A 771 6.99 -25.79 -2.62
N ILE A 772 7.86 -25.29 -3.51
CA ILE A 772 8.70 -24.11 -3.27
C ILE A 772 8.34 -23.05 -4.32
N PHE A 773 7.83 -21.92 -3.89
CA PHE A 773 7.22 -20.89 -4.74
C PHE A 773 8.29 -19.93 -5.29
N GLU A 774 8.75 -20.14 -6.52
CA GLU A 774 9.69 -19.21 -7.14
C GLU A 774 9.04 -17.87 -7.54
N PHE A 775 9.87 -16.88 -7.88
CA PHE A 775 9.41 -15.55 -8.30
C PHE A 775 9.03 -15.58 -9.78
N GLN A 776 7.75 -15.41 -10.12
CA GLN A 776 7.30 -15.28 -11.51
C GLN A 776 7.66 -13.90 -12.11
N ILE A 777 7.66 -13.80 -13.45
CA ILE A 777 7.92 -12.53 -14.16
C ILE A 777 6.69 -11.62 -13.99
N ARG A 778 6.92 -10.33 -13.74
CA ARG A 778 5.86 -9.33 -13.66
C ARG A 778 5.14 -9.25 -15.02
N LEU A 779 3.82 -9.28 -15.00
CA LEU A 779 2.99 -8.85 -16.13
C LEU A 779 3.12 -7.32 -16.26
N ASP A 780 4.28 -6.85 -16.74
CA ASP A 780 4.48 -5.44 -17.03
C ASP A 780 3.70 -5.07 -18.30
N ASP A 781 2.97 -3.95 -18.25
CA ASP A 781 2.08 -3.38 -19.28
C ASP A 781 0.72 -4.07 -19.53
N PHE A 782 -0.09 -4.21 -18.46
CA PHE A 782 -1.54 -4.37 -18.59
C PHE A 782 -2.19 -3.06 -19.07
N ARG A 783 -2.27 -2.83 -20.39
CA ARG A 783 -3.25 -1.87 -20.94
C ARG A 783 -4.64 -2.50 -20.83
N LEU A 784 -5.36 -2.19 -19.75
CA LEU A 784 -6.75 -2.60 -19.47
C LEU A 784 -7.69 -2.56 -20.70
N PHE A 785 -7.41 -1.64 -21.65
CA PHE A 785 -8.13 -1.46 -22.91
C PHE A 785 -8.06 -2.63 -23.91
N GLY A 786 -6.99 -3.44 -23.91
CA GLY A 786 -6.86 -4.56 -24.86
C GLY A 786 -7.79 -5.74 -24.52
N ILE A 787 -7.93 -6.02 -23.23
CA ILE A 787 -8.75 -7.11 -22.69
C ILE A 787 -10.23 -6.74 -22.72
N LEU A 788 -10.61 -5.50 -22.37
CA LEU A 788 -12.01 -5.03 -22.50
C LEU A 788 -12.52 -5.10 -23.95
N ARG A 789 -11.62 -4.97 -24.94
CA ARG A 789 -11.98 -5.06 -26.37
C ARG A 789 -12.26 -6.51 -26.83
N ASN A 790 -11.56 -7.50 -26.26
CA ASN A 790 -11.70 -8.91 -26.62
C ASN A 790 -12.62 -9.71 -25.66
N MET A 791 -12.85 -9.22 -24.43
CA MET A 791 -13.79 -9.78 -23.44
C MET A 791 -15.26 -9.59 -23.80
N ARG A 792 -15.58 -8.78 -24.82
CA ARG A 792 -16.95 -8.58 -25.30
C ARG A 792 -17.62 -9.90 -25.71
N TYR A 793 -16.85 -10.91 -26.12
CA TYR A 793 -17.34 -12.24 -26.47
C TYR A 793 -17.43 -13.21 -25.28
N LEU A 794 -16.62 -13.02 -24.24
CA LEU A 794 -16.67 -13.82 -22.99
C LEU A 794 -17.78 -13.33 -22.05
N LEU A 795 -18.05 -12.02 -22.01
CA LEU A 795 -19.23 -11.43 -21.35
C LEU A 795 -20.55 -11.89 -21.97
N GLN A 796 -20.55 -12.26 -23.25
CA GLN A 796 -21.69 -12.89 -23.92
C GLN A 796 -21.88 -14.36 -23.52
N LEU A 797 -20.84 -15.04 -23.03
CA LEU A 797 -20.92 -16.43 -22.54
C LEU A 797 -21.31 -16.52 -21.04
N SER A 798 -21.05 -15.47 -20.25
CA SER A 798 -21.60 -15.33 -18.88
C SER A 798 -23.13 -15.27 -18.82
N CYS A 799 -23.80 -15.22 -19.97
CA CYS A 799 -25.23 -15.50 -20.09
C CYS A 799 -25.62 -16.94 -19.68
N PHE A 800 -24.68 -17.86 -19.43
CA PHE A 800 -25.00 -19.15 -18.79
C PHE A 800 -25.14 -19.07 -17.25
N ILE A 801 -24.71 -17.96 -16.61
CA ILE A 801 -24.96 -17.65 -15.19
C ILE A 801 -26.28 -16.86 -15.06
N LEU A 802 -27.30 -17.25 -15.84
CA LEU A 802 -28.65 -16.70 -15.74
C LEU A 802 -29.49 -17.31 -14.60
N PHE A 803 -28.88 -18.13 -13.72
CA PHE A 803 -29.58 -18.75 -12.58
C PHE A 803 -29.24 -18.19 -11.19
N LEU A 804 -28.45 -17.11 -11.08
CA LEU A 804 -28.13 -16.44 -9.81
C LEU A 804 -28.67 -15.00 -9.76
N SER A 805 -29.91 -14.78 -10.20
CA SER A 805 -30.59 -13.53 -9.89
C SER A 805 -31.11 -13.61 -8.43
N CYS A 806 -30.57 -12.75 -7.56
CA CYS A 806 -31.00 -12.65 -6.15
C CYS A 806 -31.82 -11.39 -5.95
N ALA A 807 -32.71 -11.42 -4.97
CA ALA A 807 -33.38 -10.21 -4.51
C ALA A 807 -32.41 -9.34 -3.68
N VAL A 808 -32.70 -8.06 -3.52
CA VAL A 808 -31.85 -7.11 -2.76
C VAL A 808 -31.76 -7.46 -1.27
N THR A 809 -32.70 -8.26 -0.77
CA THR A 809 -32.74 -8.84 0.59
C THR A 809 -33.21 -10.30 0.52
N SER A 810 -32.91 -11.11 1.53
CA SER A 810 -33.51 -12.45 1.69
C SER A 810 -34.88 -12.42 2.40
N TYR A 811 -35.24 -11.29 3.00
CA TYR A 811 -36.53 -11.12 3.69
C TYR A 811 -37.68 -10.91 2.69
N SER A 812 -38.84 -11.51 2.99
CA SER A 812 -40.05 -11.32 2.18
C SER A 812 -40.80 -10.05 2.58
N SER A 813 -41.31 -9.32 1.59
CA SER A 813 -42.26 -8.23 1.79
C SER A 813 -43.69 -8.78 1.86
N LYS A 814 -44.56 -8.13 2.66
CA LYS A 814 -46.01 -8.41 2.69
C LYS A 814 -46.76 -7.29 1.98
N PRO A 815 -47.59 -7.57 0.95
CA PRO A 815 -48.41 -6.53 0.33
C PRO A 815 -49.41 -5.96 1.35
N VAL A 816 -49.50 -4.63 1.41
CA VAL A 816 -50.44 -3.91 2.28
C VAL A 816 -51.29 -2.95 1.46
N THR A 817 -52.58 -2.92 1.79
CA THR A 817 -53.55 -1.97 1.22
C THR A 817 -53.75 -0.84 2.23
N LEU A 818 -52.82 0.12 2.23
CA LEU A 818 -52.88 1.34 3.05
C LEU A 818 -53.07 2.55 2.14
N GLY A 819 -53.76 3.57 2.62
CA GLY A 819 -54.08 4.77 1.84
C GLY A 819 -55.23 4.59 0.84
N LYS A 820 -55.53 5.67 0.12
CA LYS A 820 -56.54 5.72 -0.94
C LYS A 820 -55.88 6.08 -2.26
N GLN A 821 -56.33 5.48 -3.35
CA GLN A 821 -55.89 5.89 -4.68
C GLN A 821 -56.33 7.31 -4.96
N PHE A 822 -55.48 8.03 -5.68
CA PHE A 822 -55.64 9.46 -5.86
C PHE A 822 -55.41 9.87 -7.32
N ASP A 823 -56.33 10.65 -7.90
CA ASP A 823 -56.12 11.30 -9.18
C ASP A 823 -55.55 12.70 -8.91
N LEU A 824 -54.42 13.03 -9.55
CA LEU A 824 -53.76 14.32 -9.41
C LEU A 824 -54.65 15.52 -9.81
N LYS A 825 -55.69 15.31 -10.62
CA LYS A 825 -56.68 16.34 -10.93
C LYS A 825 -57.43 16.84 -9.69
N ASP A 826 -57.54 16.00 -8.66
CA ASP A 826 -58.26 16.31 -7.43
C ASP A 826 -57.36 16.94 -6.35
N LEU A 827 -56.09 17.23 -6.68
CA LEU A 827 -55.12 17.83 -5.77
C LEU A 827 -55.51 19.28 -5.43
N LYS A 828 -55.75 19.54 -4.15
CA LYS A 828 -56.04 20.89 -3.65
C LYS A 828 -54.89 21.83 -3.98
N GLN A 829 -55.20 22.99 -4.54
CA GLN A 829 -54.18 24.01 -4.87
C GLN A 829 -53.67 24.82 -3.67
N ASN A 830 -54.08 24.49 -2.44
CA ASN A 830 -53.54 25.17 -1.26
C ASN A 830 -52.11 24.69 -0.99
N PRO A 831 -51.09 25.57 -0.96
CA PRO A 831 -49.71 25.15 -0.79
C PRO A 831 -49.39 24.65 0.63
N LYS A 832 -50.15 25.07 1.66
CA LYS A 832 -49.87 24.72 3.05
C LYS A 832 -50.77 23.60 3.56
N GLY A 833 -50.18 22.61 4.20
CA GLY A 833 -50.85 21.44 4.75
C GLY A 833 -50.48 21.16 6.20
N PRO A 834 -51.02 20.06 6.77
CA PRO A 834 -50.93 19.78 8.21
C PRO A 834 -49.59 19.19 8.65
N LEU A 835 -48.71 18.79 7.73
CA LEU A 835 -47.46 18.11 8.04
C LEU A 835 -46.34 19.09 8.42
N LEU A 836 -45.59 18.78 9.47
CA LEU A 836 -44.28 19.37 9.67
C LEU A 836 -43.25 18.52 8.92
N PHE A 837 -42.54 19.12 7.96
CA PHE A 837 -41.50 18.45 7.17
C PHE A 837 -40.12 18.96 7.58
N GLN A 838 -39.18 18.04 7.82
CA GLN A 838 -37.79 18.39 8.12
C GLN A 838 -36.82 17.53 7.28
N LYS A 839 -35.96 18.18 6.51
CA LYS A 839 -34.81 17.53 5.86
C LYS A 839 -33.62 17.52 6.82
N LYS A 840 -32.97 16.35 6.99
CA LYS A 840 -31.77 16.20 7.83
C LYS A 840 -30.61 15.67 6.99
N LEU A 841 -29.46 16.34 7.09
CA LEU A 841 -28.20 15.89 6.50
C LEU A 841 -27.58 14.84 7.41
N ALA A 842 -27.46 13.61 6.92
CA ALA A 842 -26.91 12.49 7.66
C ALA A 842 -25.38 12.40 7.52
N ALA A 843 -24.87 12.48 6.29
CA ALA A 843 -23.44 12.42 5.98
C ALA A 843 -23.11 13.12 4.67
N ASP A 844 -21.87 13.62 4.57
CA ASP A 844 -21.24 13.89 3.27
C ASP A 844 -20.55 12.62 2.75
N TRP A 845 -20.55 12.46 1.44
CA TRP A 845 -19.94 11.34 0.74
C TRP A 845 -19.42 11.77 -0.64
N VAL A 846 -18.69 10.88 -1.31
CA VAL A 846 -18.11 11.10 -2.65
C VAL A 846 -18.35 9.84 -3.46
N ALA A 847 -19.04 9.98 -4.59
CA ALA A 847 -19.34 8.90 -5.53
C ALA A 847 -18.94 9.28 -6.96
N ASP A 848 -18.78 8.29 -7.84
CA ASP A 848 -18.44 8.55 -9.24
C ASP A 848 -19.60 9.21 -9.99
N ARG A 849 -19.30 10.30 -10.69
CA ARG A 849 -20.26 11.09 -11.47
C ARG A 849 -21.02 10.27 -12.52
N GLY A 850 -20.40 9.23 -13.10
CA GLY A 850 -21.02 8.32 -14.06
C GLY A 850 -22.16 7.48 -13.48
N GLY A 851 -22.13 7.23 -12.17
CA GLY A 851 -23.26 6.67 -11.43
C GLY A 851 -24.37 7.69 -11.19
N LEU A 852 -24.00 8.93 -10.85
CA LEU A 852 -24.93 9.97 -10.40
C LEU A 852 -25.64 10.73 -11.52
N ILE A 853 -25.04 10.77 -12.71
CA ILE A 853 -25.55 11.43 -13.90
C ILE A 853 -25.33 10.48 -15.07
N ASN A 854 -26.35 10.26 -15.90
CA ASN A 854 -26.17 9.51 -17.13
C ASN A 854 -25.30 10.29 -18.13
N LEU A 855 -23.98 10.05 -18.09
CA LEU A 855 -22.98 10.68 -18.97
C LEU A 855 -23.16 10.31 -20.45
N LYS A 856 -23.99 9.31 -20.77
CA LYS A 856 -24.32 8.94 -22.15
C LYS A 856 -25.40 9.85 -22.75
N ASP A 857 -26.16 10.58 -21.92
CA ASP A 857 -27.20 11.52 -22.34
C ASP A 857 -26.60 12.66 -23.20
N PRO A 858 -27.22 13.05 -24.32
CA PRO A 858 -26.74 14.13 -25.18
C PRO A 858 -26.44 15.43 -24.45
N LYS A 859 -27.20 15.78 -23.40
CA LYS A 859 -26.99 17.01 -22.62
C LYS A 859 -25.73 16.92 -21.76
N ALA A 860 -25.44 15.75 -21.19
CA ALA A 860 -24.22 15.54 -20.40
C ALA A 860 -22.97 15.59 -21.28
N LYS A 861 -23.06 15.01 -22.50
CA LYS A 861 -22.00 15.11 -23.51
C LYS A 861 -21.77 16.54 -23.98
N ALA A 862 -22.84 17.30 -24.24
CA ALA A 862 -22.74 18.70 -24.63
C ALA A 862 -22.11 19.57 -23.54
N ALA A 863 -22.38 19.26 -22.26
CA ALA A 863 -21.75 19.91 -21.11
C ALA A 863 -20.32 19.41 -20.82
N SER A 864 -19.77 18.50 -21.64
CA SER A 864 -18.44 17.91 -21.46
C SER A 864 -18.22 17.27 -20.09
N LEU A 865 -19.28 16.71 -19.48
CA LEU A 865 -19.17 16.01 -18.21
C LEU A 865 -18.40 14.69 -18.38
N GLN A 866 -17.44 14.44 -17.49
CA GLN A 866 -16.62 13.22 -17.46
C GLN A 866 -16.83 12.47 -16.14
N SER A 867 -16.48 11.17 -16.14
CA SER A 867 -16.42 10.37 -14.92
C SER A 867 -15.40 10.96 -13.93
N GLY A 868 -15.54 10.62 -12.65
CA GLY A 868 -14.70 11.12 -11.58
C GLY A 868 -15.50 11.45 -10.33
N ASP A 869 -14.80 11.75 -9.26
CA ASP A 869 -15.36 12.02 -7.94
C ASP A 869 -16.32 13.22 -7.95
N GLU A 870 -17.53 13.00 -7.46
CA GLU A 870 -18.59 14.00 -7.30
C GLU A 870 -19.07 14.00 -5.84
N PRO A 871 -19.02 15.15 -5.15
CA PRO A 871 -19.47 15.25 -3.77
C PRO A 871 -21.00 15.16 -3.70
N ILE A 872 -21.47 14.32 -2.78
CA ILE A 872 -22.87 14.05 -2.54
C ILE A 872 -23.19 13.99 -1.05
N GLN A 873 -24.48 13.97 -0.74
CA GLN A 873 -24.99 14.00 0.63
C GLN A 873 -26.04 12.91 0.81
N ILE A 874 -26.03 12.27 1.98
CA ILE A 874 -27.05 11.31 2.40
C ILE A 874 -28.03 12.04 3.31
N TYR A 875 -29.33 11.90 3.03
CA TYR A 875 -30.39 12.54 3.81
C TYR A 875 -31.34 11.52 4.44
N PHE A 876 -32.05 11.97 5.46
CA PHE A 876 -33.34 11.40 5.85
C PHE A 876 -34.33 12.53 6.08
N TYR A 877 -35.61 12.26 5.87
CA TYR A 877 -36.67 13.24 6.02
C TYR A 877 -37.63 12.82 7.13
N VAL A 878 -38.05 13.78 7.94
CA VAL A 878 -39.01 13.57 9.03
C VAL A 878 -40.31 14.24 8.66
N ILE A 879 -41.41 13.50 8.78
CA ILE A 879 -42.77 14.04 8.66
C ILE A 879 -43.56 13.79 9.95
N ASP A 880 -44.07 14.86 10.57
CA ASP A 880 -44.97 14.79 11.72
C ASP A 880 -46.39 15.15 11.28
N HIS A 881 -47.31 14.19 11.41
CA HIS A 881 -48.74 14.40 11.20
C HIS A 881 -49.47 14.58 12.54
N PRO A 882 -50.32 15.61 12.70
CA PRO A 882 -51.05 15.85 13.95
C PRO A 882 -52.07 14.75 14.34
N LYS A 883 -52.33 13.80 13.44
CA LYS A 883 -53.34 12.73 13.60
C LYS A 883 -52.72 11.35 13.49
N PHE A 884 -51.82 11.16 12.53
CA PHE A 884 -51.25 9.85 12.21
C PHE A 884 -49.84 9.62 12.79
N GLY A 885 -49.26 10.60 13.50
CA GLY A 885 -47.97 10.46 14.16
C GLY A 885 -46.77 10.77 13.26
N ARG A 886 -45.59 10.32 13.69
CA ARG A 886 -44.30 10.60 13.03
C ARG A 886 -43.93 9.47 12.08
N TYR A 887 -43.42 9.83 10.90
CA TYR A 887 -42.81 8.90 9.94
C TYR A 887 -41.47 9.44 9.46
N LEU A 888 -40.62 8.54 8.94
CA LEU A 888 -39.40 8.89 8.22
C LEU A 888 -39.52 8.54 6.74
N ILE A 889 -38.85 9.29 5.88
CA ILE A 889 -38.53 8.90 4.50
C ILE A 889 -37.01 8.72 4.45
N ASP A 890 -36.59 7.51 4.09
CA ASP A 890 -35.23 6.97 4.19
C ASP A 890 -34.64 7.01 5.61
N THR A 891 -33.52 6.30 5.79
CA THR A 891 -32.98 6.03 7.14
C THR A 891 -31.69 6.78 7.47
N GLY A 892 -31.04 7.39 6.48
CA GLY A 892 -29.76 8.06 6.68
C GLY A 892 -28.67 7.08 7.10
N MET A 893 -27.83 7.47 8.08
CA MET A 893 -26.70 6.66 8.56
C MET A 893 -26.95 6.06 9.94
N SER A 894 -26.47 4.82 10.17
CA SER A 894 -26.48 4.17 11.49
C SER A 894 -25.35 4.67 12.38
N GLU A 895 -25.55 4.66 13.71
CA GLU A 895 -24.54 4.87 14.74
C GLU A 895 -23.34 3.92 14.59
N ALA A 896 -23.53 2.74 13.98
CA ALA A 896 -22.45 1.80 13.71
C ALA A 896 -21.35 2.41 12.83
N PHE A 897 -21.68 3.35 11.93
CA PHE A 897 -20.71 4.03 11.07
C PHE A 897 -19.86 5.08 11.79
N ARG A 898 -20.13 5.38 13.07
CA ARG A 898 -19.23 6.16 13.93
C ARG A 898 -18.09 5.33 14.54
N LYS A 899 -18.20 4.00 14.47
CA LYS A 899 -17.19 3.08 15.00
C LYS A 899 -16.05 2.89 14.00
N ASP A 900 -15.00 2.18 14.42
CA ASP A 900 -13.88 1.79 13.56
C ASP A 900 -14.41 1.06 12.31
N PRO A 901 -13.93 1.37 11.08
CA PRO A 901 -14.39 0.74 9.84
C PRO A 901 -14.42 -0.79 9.82
N LYS A 902 -13.59 -1.44 10.66
CA LYS A 902 -13.60 -2.91 10.82
C LYS A 902 -14.88 -3.47 11.47
N ASP A 903 -15.62 -2.62 12.19
CA ASP A 903 -16.83 -2.97 12.95
C ASP A 903 -18.11 -2.56 12.21
N TRP A 904 -17.99 -2.03 10.99
CA TRP A 904 -19.15 -1.62 10.20
C TRP A 904 -19.97 -2.84 9.74
N PRO A 905 -21.31 -2.74 9.71
CA PRO A 905 -22.20 -3.82 9.29
C PRO A 905 -22.27 -3.95 7.76
N ILE A 906 -21.12 -3.83 7.08
CA ILE A 906 -20.98 -3.94 5.64
C ILE A 906 -19.79 -4.84 5.30
N SER A 907 -19.91 -5.65 4.26
CA SER A 907 -18.81 -6.51 3.83
C SER A 907 -17.63 -5.68 3.27
N CYS A 908 -16.41 -6.19 3.38
CA CYS A 908 -15.22 -5.50 2.86
C CYS A 908 -15.29 -5.22 1.35
N LEU A 909 -15.91 -6.12 0.59
CA LEU A 909 -16.17 -5.94 -0.84
C LEU A 909 -17.08 -4.74 -1.10
N VAL A 910 -18.20 -4.65 -0.37
CA VAL A 910 -19.16 -3.54 -0.49
C VAL A 910 -18.55 -2.23 0.00
N ALA A 911 -17.78 -2.25 1.10
CA ALA A 911 -17.07 -1.08 1.61
C ALA A 911 -16.08 -0.48 0.59
N SER A 912 -15.39 -1.36 -0.14
CA SER A 912 -14.45 -0.93 -1.19
C SER A 912 -15.17 -0.31 -2.38
N VAL A 913 -16.30 -0.86 -2.81
CA VAL A 913 -17.05 -0.37 -3.98
C VAL A 913 -17.77 0.96 -3.67
N MET A 914 -18.28 1.12 -2.45
CA MET A 914 -18.97 2.32 -2.00
C MET A 914 -18.02 3.44 -1.52
N ASN A 915 -16.70 3.32 -1.68
CA ASN A 915 -15.75 4.33 -1.21
C ASN A 915 -16.03 4.81 0.23
N THR A 916 -16.33 3.89 1.15
CA THR A 916 -16.90 4.23 2.45
C THR A 916 -15.93 4.99 3.36
N ALA A 917 -14.64 5.03 2.99
CA ALA A 917 -13.63 5.87 3.64
C ALA A 917 -13.89 7.38 3.45
N ALA A 918 -14.66 7.77 2.43
CA ALA A 918 -15.04 9.15 2.18
C ALA A 918 -16.25 9.61 3.01
N PHE A 919 -16.90 8.72 3.78
CA PHE A 919 -18.03 9.11 4.61
C PHE A 919 -17.63 10.08 5.72
N LYS A 920 -18.38 11.17 5.81
CA LYS A 920 -18.32 12.09 6.94
C LYS A 920 -19.69 12.17 7.59
N VAL A 921 -19.91 11.35 8.61
CA VAL A 921 -21.18 11.26 9.34
C VAL A 921 -21.37 12.51 10.22
N HIS A 922 -22.47 13.22 10.02
CA HIS A 922 -22.85 14.41 10.79
C HIS A 922 -23.88 14.08 11.87
N LEU A 923 -24.99 13.46 11.46
CA LEU A 923 -26.15 13.19 12.30
C LEU A 923 -26.80 11.86 11.89
N THR A 924 -26.94 10.93 12.81
CA THR A 924 -27.71 9.69 12.58
C THR A 924 -29.19 9.89 12.90
N ALA A 925 -30.08 9.12 12.29
CA ALA A 925 -31.51 9.21 12.57
C ALA A 925 -31.83 8.83 14.03
N SER A 926 -31.07 7.89 14.61
CA SER A 926 -31.15 7.50 16.03
C SER A 926 -30.80 8.65 16.97
N GLU A 927 -29.68 9.35 16.72
CA GLU A 927 -29.28 10.52 17.51
C GLU A 927 -30.29 11.66 17.43
N TRP A 928 -30.92 11.83 16.27
CA TRP A 928 -31.97 12.83 16.09
C TRP A 928 -33.23 12.46 16.88
N LEU A 929 -33.70 11.21 16.80
CA LEU A 929 -34.86 10.73 17.56
C LEU A 929 -34.63 10.77 19.07
N LYS A 930 -33.39 10.52 19.55
CA LYS A 930 -33.04 10.66 20.97
C LYS A 930 -33.22 12.10 21.49
N LYS A 931 -33.01 13.11 20.63
CA LYS A 931 -33.16 14.54 20.98
C LYS A 931 -34.61 15.01 20.97
N ASP A 932 -35.46 14.39 20.15
CA ASP A 932 -36.91 14.67 20.07
C ASP A 932 -37.68 13.34 20.10
N PRO A 933 -37.86 12.73 21.29
CA PRO A 933 -38.34 11.36 21.44
C PRO A 933 -39.85 11.27 21.25
N LYS A 934 -40.31 11.38 19.99
CA LYS A 934 -41.67 10.97 19.59
C LYS A 934 -41.66 9.56 19.02
N LYS A 935 -42.72 8.81 19.29
CA LYS A 935 -42.91 7.46 18.74
C LYS A 935 -42.96 7.53 17.21
N LEU A 936 -42.21 6.64 16.57
CA LEU A 936 -42.19 6.47 15.12
C LEU A 936 -43.24 5.43 14.72
N GLU A 937 -44.14 5.80 13.80
CA GLU A 937 -45.24 4.93 13.35
C GLU A 937 -44.89 4.14 12.07
N GLY A 938 -43.87 4.56 11.32
CA GLY A 938 -43.36 3.84 10.15
C GLY A 938 -42.22 4.55 9.44
N ILE A 939 -41.55 3.84 8.54
CA ILE A 939 -40.45 4.34 7.71
C ILE A 939 -40.76 4.00 6.26
N PHE A 940 -40.74 5.01 5.38
CA PHE A 940 -40.79 4.82 3.94
C PHE A 940 -39.37 4.70 3.41
N LEU A 941 -39.08 3.67 2.62
CA LEU A 941 -37.85 3.60 1.85
C LEU A 941 -38.17 4.01 0.43
N THR A 942 -37.48 5.04 -0.09
CA THR A 942 -37.62 5.45 -1.49
C THR A 942 -37.28 4.29 -2.42
N HIS A 943 -36.25 3.52 -2.05
CA HIS A 943 -35.86 2.24 -2.64
C HIS A 943 -34.81 1.57 -1.70
N MET A 944 -34.30 0.40 -2.05
CA MET A 944 -33.44 -0.42 -1.19
C MET A 944 -31.97 -0.46 -1.59
N HIS A 945 -31.45 0.57 -2.28
CA HIS A 945 -30.00 0.74 -2.35
C HIS A 945 -29.41 1.05 -0.98
N LEU A 946 -28.14 0.69 -0.81
CA LEU A 946 -27.51 0.62 0.49
C LEU A 946 -27.57 1.97 1.21
N ASP A 947 -27.28 3.05 0.52
CA ASP A 947 -27.28 4.45 0.98
C ASP A 947 -28.64 4.98 1.46
N HIS A 948 -29.74 4.27 1.18
CA HIS A 948 -31.08 4.57 1.72
C HIS A 948 -31.46 3.69 2.93
N VAL A 949 -30.74 2.58 3.14
CA VAL A 949 -30.99 1.61 4.22
C VAL A 949 -29.88 1.57 5.30
N LEU A 950 -28.79 2.35 5.16
CA LEU A 950 -27.65 2.34 6.09
C LEU A 950 -28.03 2.62 7.56
N GLY A 951 -29.12 3.36 7.79
CA GLY A 951 -29.62 3.69 9.13
C GLY A 951 -30.61 2.69 9.73
N THR A 952 -31.09 1.72 8.95
CA THR A 952 -32.23 0.87 9.33
C THR A 952 -31.98 0.09 10.64
N LYS A 953 -30.74 -0.34 10.87
CA LYS A 953 -30.34 -1.15 12.02
C LYS A 953 -30.57 -0.48 13.38
N ASP A 954 -30.65 0.84 13.41
CA ASP A 954 -30.77 1.59 14.67
C ASP A 954 -32.21 1.68 15.18
N PHE A 955 -33.20 1.25 14.39
CA PHE A 955 -34.61 1.27 14.77
C PHE A 955 -35.05 -0.05 15.41
N GLN A 956 -36.05 0.01 16.29
CA GLN A 956 -36.55 -1.16 17.01
C GLN A 956 -37.24 -2.17 16.07
N SER A 957 -37.11 -3.47 16.38
CA SER A 957 -37.83 -4.53 15.68
C SER A 957 -39.34 -4.32 15.80
N GLY A 958 -40.05 -4.37 14.67
CA GLY A 958 -41.51 -4.24 14.59
C GLY A 958 -42.05 -2.92 14.01
N ILE A 959 -41.21 -1.92 13.73
CA ILE A 959 -41.65 -0.71 13.00
C ILE A 959 -41.87 -1.06 11.52
N PRO A 960 -43.04 -0.75 10.92
CA PRO A 960 -43.29 -1.03 9.51
C PRO A 960 -42.33 -0.28 8.59
N LEU A 961 -41.67 -1.03 7.69
CA LEU A 961 -40.85 -0.51 6.61
C LEU A 961 -41.66 -0.57 5.31
N TYR A 962 -42.14 0.58 4.84
CA TYR A 962 -42.92 0.67 3.61
C TYR A 962 -42.00 0.77 2.40
N VAL A 963 -42.16 -0.17 1.46
CA VAL A 963 -41.41 -0.24 0.19
C VAL A 963 -42.37 -0.24 -0.99
N GLY A 964 -41.89 0.17 -2.17
CA GLY A 964 -42.69 0.12 -3.39
C GLY A 964 -42.82 -1.30 -3.98
N PRO A 965 -43.71 -1.48 -4.96
CA PRO A 965 -43.99 -2.77 -5.59
C PRO A 965 -42.72 -3.45 -6.10
N GLN A 966 -42.53 -4.73 -5.76
CA GLN A 966 -41.41 -5.56 -6.18
C GLN A 966 -40.01 -5.09 -5.73
N GLU A 967 -39.89 -4.11 -4.83
CA GLU A 967 -38.57 -3.61 -4.41
C GLU A 967 -37.75 -4.69 -3.69
N ALA A 968 -38.38 -5.39 -2.74
CA ALA A 968 -37.72 -6.43 -1.95
C ALA A 968 -37.62 -7.79 -2.69
N THR A 969 -38.32 -7.95 -3.82
CA THR A 969 -38.47 -9.26 -4.50
C THR A 969 -37.90 -9.29 -5.91
N HIS A 970 -37.67 -8.14 -6.54
CA HIS A 970 -37.05 -8.05 -7.87
C HIS A 970 -35.62 -8.58 -7.84
N LYS A 971 -35.31 -9.43 -8.82
CA LYS A 971 -34.05 -10.15 -8.87
C LYS A 971 -33.10 -9.58 -9.90
N GLN A 972 -31.90 -9.25 -9.48
CA GLN A 972 -30.80 -8.83 -10.36
C GLN A 972 -29.51 -9.52 -9.93
N PHE A 973 -28.58 -9.68 -10.88
CA PHE A 973 -27.29 -10.29 -10.59
C PHE A 973 -26.48 -9.48 -9.56
N ILE A 974 -26.48 -8.15 -9.69
CA ILE A 974 -25.75 -7.24 -8.79
C ILE A 974 -26.19 -7.39 -7.33
N ASN A 975 -27.44 -7.77 -7.10
CA ASN A 975 -28.00 -7.96 -5.77
C ASN A 975 -27.29 -9.08 -4.99
N SER A 976 -26.71 -10.09 -5.66
CA SER A 976 -25.95 -11.16 -4.99
C SER A 976 -24.74 -10.64 -4.20
N PHE A 977 -24.18 -9.48 -4.58
CA PHE A 977 -23.05 -8.86 -3.89
C PHE A 977 -23.46 -8.00 -2.70
N VAL A 978 -24.73 -7.54 -2.66
CA VAL A 978 -25.23 -6.62 -1.62
C VAL A 978 -26.24 -7.27 -0.67
N GLN A 979 -26.91 -8.37 -1.06
CA GLN A 979 -28.01 -9.01 -0.32
C GLN A 979 -27.65 -9.29 1.16
N GLY A 980 -26.49 -9.88 1.43
CA GLY A 980 -26.07 -10.16 2.81
C GLY A 980 -25.81 -8.91 3.65
N THR A 981 -25.29 -7.84 3.02
CA THR A 981 -25.10 -6.55 3.68
C THR A 981 -26.44 -5.88 3.95
N THR A 982 -27.36 -5.88 2.98
CA THR A 982 -28.71 -5.36 3.14
C THR A 982 -29.44 -6.08 4.27
N ASP A 983 -29.38 -7.41 4.34
CA ASP A 983 -30.00 -8.20 5.41
C ASP A 983 -29.42 -7.84 6.79
N GLN A 984 -28.10 -7.64 6.87
CA GLN A 984 -27.42 -7.23 8.10
C GLN A 984 -27.83 -5.82 8.55
N LEU A 985 -28.12 -4.92 7.61
CA LEU A 985 -28.58 -3.55 7.88
C LEU A 985 -30.07 -3.48 8.23
N LEU A 986 -30.91 -4.32 7.63
CA LEU A 986 -32.33 -4.42 7.98
C LEU A 986 -32.55 -5.03 9.38
N GLY A 987 -31.56 -5.76 9.90
CA GLY A 987 -31.64 -6.41 11.20
C GLY A 987 -32.44 -7.71 11.17
N GLU A 988 -32.77 -8.25 12.34
CA GLU A 988 -33.51 -9.51 12.46
C GLU A 988 -35.02 -9.29 12.31
N ASN A 989 -35.64 -10.00 11.35
CA ASN A 989 -37.08 -9.99 11.08
C ASN A 989 -37.67 -8.59 10.80
N PRO A 990 -37.22 -7.87 9.76
CA PRO A 990 -37.78 -6.56 9.41
C PRO A 990 -39.25 -6.68 8.99
N ALA A 991 -40.08 -5.72 9.40
CA ALA A 991 -41.49 -5.64 9.03
C ALA A 991 -41.69 -4.98 7.65
N LEU A 992 -41.16 -5.61 6.59
CA LEU A 992 -41.27 -5.13 5.21
C LEU A 992 -42.72 -5.20 4.71
N SER A 993 -43.28 -4.03 4.39
CA SER A 993 -44.66 -3.85 3.93
C SER A 993 -44.65 -3.22 2.53
N GLU A 994 -45.09 -3.96 1.53
CA GLU A 994 -45.10 -3.52 0.13
C GLU A 994 -46.40 -2.77 -0.18
N LEU A 995 -46.30 -1.49 -0.58
CA LEU A 995 -47.46 -0.67 -0.88
C LEU A 995 -48.13 -1.13 -2.18
N SER A 996 -49.45 -1.36 -2.11
CA SER A 996 -50.24 -1.77 -3.27
C SER A 996 -50.84 -0.58 -4.00
N PHE A 997 -50.57 -0.46 -5.30
CA PHE A 997 -51.16 0.52 -6.21
C PHE A 997 -52.06 -0.23 -7.21
N ALA A 998 -53.29 0.24 -7.50
CA ALA A 998 -54.01 -0.34 -8.64
C ALA A 998 -53.55 0.29 -9.96
N LEU A 999 -53.68 -0.49 -11.03
CA LEU A 999 -53.48 -0.04 -12.40
C LEU A 999 -54.31 1.23 -12.66
N ALA A 1000 -53.64 2.27 -13.14
CA ALA A 1000 -54.27 3.54 -13.47
C ALA A 1000 -55.44 3.32 -14.44
N LEU A 1001 -56.61 3.86 -14.09
CA LEU A 1001 -57.84 3.70 -14.88
C LEU A 1001 -57.85 4.52 -16.18
N ASN A 1002 -56.80 5.29 -16.50
CA ASN A 1002 -56.66 6.05 -17.75
C ASN A 1002 -55.19 6.30 -18.15
N ASP A 1003 -54.99 6.39 -19.46
CA ASP A 1003 -53.75 6.16 -20.23
C ASP A 1003 -52.58 7.17 -20.06
N SER A 1004 -52.46 7.93 -18.95
CA SER A 1004 -51.35 8.93 -18.83
C SER A 1004 -50.93 9.39 -17.43
N SER A 1005 -51.21 8.69 -16.33
CA SER A 1005 -50.78 9.13 -14.98
C SER A 1005 -50.12 8.02 -14.18
N TYR A 1006 -48.92 8.28 -13.65
CA TYR A 1006 -48.22 7.38 -12.72
C TYR A 1006 -49.13 7.01 -11.54
N PRO A 1007 -49.06 5.78 -10.99
CA PRO A 1007 -49.88 5.39 -9.85
C PRO A 1007 -49.58 6.27 -8.62
N VAL A 1008 -50.63 6.87 -8.05
CA VAL A 1008 -50.54 7.76 -6.87
C VAL A 1008 -51.41 7.25 -5.74
N LEU A 1009 -50.84 7.27 -4.54
CA LEU A 1009 -51.49 6.86 -3.31
C LEU A 1009 -51.50 8.02 -2.31
N ASP A 1010 -52.69 8.43 -1.87
CA ASP A 1010 -52.87 9.30 -0.71
C ASP A 1010 -52.81 8.43 0.55
N PHE A 1011 -51.63 8.41 1.18
CA PHE A 1011 -51.33 7.46 2.26
C PHE A 1011 -52.19 7.71 3.52
N PHE A 1012 -52.43 8.98 3.86
CA PHE A 1012 -53.23 9.37 5.03
C PHE A 1012 -54.72 9.56 4.70
N GLY A 1013 -55.07 9.69 3.42
CA GLY A 1013 -56.45 9.89 2.97
C GLY A 1013 -56.97 11.32 3.13
N ASP A 1014 -56.09 12.27 3.43
CA ASP A 1014 -56.38 13.70 3.58
C ASP A 1014 -55.57 14.60 2.63
N GLN A 1015 -54.89 13.99 1.65
CA GLN A 1015 -54.03 14.61 0.63
C GLN A 1015 -52.72 15.22 1.17
N SER A 1016 -52.38 14.99 2.44
CA SER A 1016 -51.17 15.57 3.03
C SER A 1016 -49.88 14.85 2.61
N LEU A 1017 -49.94 13.55 2.34
CA LEU A 1017 -48.80 12.74 1.85
C LEU A 1017 -49.24 11.90 0.64
N LEU A 1018 -48.80 12.31 -0.55
CA LEU A 1018 -48.97 11.54 -1.78
C LEU A 1018 -47.69 10.76 -2.10
N VAL A 1019 -47.84 9.46 -2.32
CA VAL A 1019 -46.76 8.53 -2.68
C VAL A 1019 -46.93 8.15 -4.15
N PHE A 1020 -45.86 8.31 -4.93
CA PHE A 1020 -45.81 7.97 -6.34
C PHE A 1020 -44.97 6.72 -6.54
N HIS A 1021 -45.47 5.75 -7.30
CA HIS A 1021 -44.63 4.66 -7.80
C HIS A 1021 -43.98 5.07 -9.11
N ILE A 1022 -42.68 5.37 -9.07
CA ILE A 1022 -41.89 5.87 -10.20
C ILE A 1022 -40.87 4.79 -10.58
N GLU A 1023 -41.31 3.78 -11.34
CA GLU A 1023 -40.41 2.71 -11.82
C GLU A 1023 -39.28 3.29 -12.68
N GLY A 1024 -38.05 2.84 -12.48
CA GLY A 1024 -36.93 3.21 -13.35
C GLY A 1024 -35.58 2.99 -12.70
N HIS A 1025 -35.29 3.74 -11.63
CA HIS A 1025 -34.05 3.58 -10.88
C HIS A 1025 -33.96 2.17 -10.27
N THR A 1026 -35.00 1.77 -9.56
CA THR A 1026 -35.32 0.38 -9.21
C THR A 1026 -36.76 0.05 -9.62
N LYS A 1027 -37.18 -1.21 -9.45
CA LYS A 1027 -38.55 -1.64 -9.77
C LYS A 1027 -39.60 -1.03 -8.85
N GLY A 1028 -39.28 -0.85 -7.57
CA GLY A 1028 -40.18 -0.30 -6.57
C GLY A 1028 -39.80 1.10 -6.10
N SER A 1029 -39.09 1.87 -6.93
CA SER A 1029 -38.73 3.26 -6.63
C SER A 1029 -39.96 4.14 -6.34
N LEU A 1030 -39.89 4.90 -5.26
CA LEU A 1030 -40.94 5.79 -4.78
C LEU A 1030 -40.48 7.26 -4.76
N ALA A 1031 -41.42 8.16 -5.07
CA ALA A 1031 -41.29 9.59 -4.84
C ALA A 1031 -42.45 10.10 -3.97
N PHE A 1032 -42.26 11.24 -3.31
CA PHE A 1032 -43.23 11.76 -2.33
C PHE A 1032 -43.54 13.23 -2.56
N LEU A 1033 -44.82 13.59 -2.58
CA LEU A 1033 -45.29 14.97 -2.47
C LEU A 1033 -45.90 15.17 -1.09
N VAL A 1034 -45.25 16.02 -0.29
CA VAL A 1034 -45.63 16.31 1.10
C VAL A 1034 -46.22 17.72 1.16
N GLN A 1035 -47.48 17.82 1.57
CA GLN A 1035 -48.14 19.11 1.82
C GLN A 1035 -47.79 19.59 3.23
N SER A 1036 -46.71 20.34 3.36
CA SER A 1036 -46.19 20.78 4.66
C SER A 1036 -46.74 22.13 5.12
N SER A 1037 -46.51 22.49 6.38
CA SER A 1037 -46.82 23.83 6.94
C SER A 1037 -46.11 24.97 6.18
N ASN A 1038 -45.02 24.67 5.49
CA ASN A 1038 -44.18 25.62 4.76
C ASN A 1038 -44.40 25.60 3.24
N GLY A 1039 -45.33 24.80 2.73
CA GLY A 1039 -45.51 24.61 1.28
C GLY A 1039 -45.43 23.15 0.85
N TYR A 1040 -45.59 22.89 -0.43
CA TYR A 1040 -45.34 21.59 -1.02
C TYR A 1040 -43.84 21.25 -1.04
N GLN A 1041 -43.51 20.02 -0.64
CA GLN A 1041 -42.15 19.47 -0.64
C GLN A 1041 -42.16 18.22 -1.52
N LEU A 1042 -41.31 18.18 -2.55
CA LEU A 1042 -41.20 17.06 -3.47
C LEU A 1042 -39.89 16.32 -3.22
N VAL A 1043 -39.97 15.11 -2.67
CA VAL A 1043 -38.82 14.22 -2.46
C VAL A 1043 -38.74 13.24 -3.62
N LEU A 1044 -37.65 13.28 -4.38
CA LEU A 1044 -37.52 12.54 -5.63
C LEU A 1044 -36.97 11.13 -5.47
N GLY A 1045 -36.32 10.84 -4.33
CA GLY A 1045 -35.41 9.70 -4.20
C GLY A 1045 -34.38 9.72 -5.33
N ASP A 1046 -34.07 8.54 -5.85
CA ASP A 1046 -33.06 8.36 -6.89
C ASP A 1046 -33.64 8.36 -8.32
N SER A 1047 -34.86 8.89 -8.46
CA SER A 1047 -35.32 9.39 -9.76
C SER A 1047 -34.40 10.52 -10.27
N CYS A 1048 -33.71 11.22 -9.36
CA CYS A 1048 -32.68 12.20 -9.67
C CYS A 1048 -31.71 12.40 -8.50
N HIS A 1049 -30.41 12.16 -8.70
CA HIS A 1049 -29.38 12.32 -7.67
C HIS A 1049 -28.93 13.78 -7.48
N THR A 1050 -28.69 14.50 -8.58
CA THR A 1050 -27.93 15.76 -8.58
C THR A 1050 -28.78 16.98 -8.94
N ALA A 1051 -28.32 18.17 -8.54
CA ALA A 1051 -28.95 19.43 -8.92
C ALA A 1051 -28.86 19.65 -10.44
N TRP A 1052 -27.70 19.35 -11.03
CA TRP A 1052 -27.50 19.43 -12.47
C TRP A 1052 -28.42 18.48 -13.24
N GLY A 1053 -28.60 17.25 -12.74
CA GLY A 1053 -29.54 16.27 -13.31
C GLY A 1053 -30.97 16.81 -13.31
N TRP A 1054 -31.41 17.42 -12.21
CA TRP A 1054 -32.74 18.03 -12.12
C TRP A 1054 -32.90 19.17 -13.13
N GLU A 1055 -31.96 20.11 -13.18
CA GLU A 1055 -31.99 21.28 -14.08
C GLU A 1055 -32.05 20.85 -15.56
N ASN A 1056 -31.26 19.84 -15.92
CA ASN A 1056 -31.14 19.37 -17.30
C ASN A 1056 -32.13 18.26 -17.65
N ASN A 1057 -32.95 17.80 -16.70
CA ASN A 1057 -33.84 16.65 -16.84
C ASN A 1057 -33.05 15.39 -17.23
N VAL A 1058 -31.93 15.08 -16.58
CA VAL A 1058 -31.07 13.93 -16.85
C VAL A 1058 -31.05 13.00 -15.62
N PRO A 1059 -31.45 11.72 -15.75
CA PRO A 1059 -31.50 10.77 -14.64
C PRO A 1059 -30.09 10.26 -14.28
N PRO A 1060 -29.95 9.53 -13.15
CA PRO A 1060 -28.71 8.86 -12.79
C PRO A 1060 -28.26 7.83 -13.83
N GLY A 1061 -26.95 7.60 -13.90
CA GLY A 1061 -26.30 6.79 -14.92
C GLY A 1061 -26.23 5.31 -14.56
N ASP A 1062 -25.03 4.81 -14.32
CA ASP A 1062 -24.75 3.36 -14.30
C ASP A 1062 -25.45 2.58 -13.17
N PHE A 1063 -26.09 3.26 -12.20
CA PHE A 1063 -26.87 2.66 -11.11
C PHE A 1063 -28.39 2.55 -11.37
N THR A 1064 -28.87 2.97 -12.53
CA THR A 1064 -30.30 2.93 -12.88
C THR A 1064 -30.65 1.64 -13.62
N ALA A 1065 -31.66 0.90 -13.15
CA ALA A 1065 -32.10 -0.36 -13.76
C ALA A 1065 -32.74 -0.19 -15.15
N ASP A 1066 -33.55 0.85 -15.36
CA ASP A 1066 -34.20 1.18 -16.63
C ASP A 1066 -34.14 2.70 -16.89
N GLN A 1067 -33.21 3.09 -17.76
CA GLN A 1067 -32.91 4.48 -18.08
C GLN A 1067 -34.09 5.23 -18.71
N GLU A 1068 -34.85 4.58 -19.58
CA GLU A 1068 -35.97 5.20 -20.29
C GLU A 1068 -37.15 5.42 -19.34
N LYS A 1069 -37.48 4.43 -18.51
CA LYS A 1069 -38.52 4.58 -17.49
C LYS A 1069 -38.14 5.62 -16.45
N ASN A 1070 -36.88 5.64 -15.98
CA ASN A 1070 -36.43 6.64 -15.01
C ASN A 1070 -36.48 8.06 -15.60
N LYS A 1071 -36.10 8.23 -16.87
CA LYS A 1071 -36.23 9.51 -17.60
C LYS A 1071 -37.69 9.97 -17.72
N ALA A 1072 -38.60 9.06 -18.03
CA ALA A 1072 -40.02 9.36 -18.09
C ALA A 1072 -40.56 9.76 -16.71
N GLY A 1073 -40.14 9.07 -15.65
CA GLY A 1073 -40.50 9.36 -14.26
C GLY A 1073 -40.03 10.73 -13.80
N LEU A 1074 -38.75 11.05 -14.05
CA LEU A 1074 -38.17 12.35 -13.76
C LEU A 1074 -38.89 13.48 -14.52
N SER A 1075 -39.20 13.26 -15.80
CA SER A 1075 -39.91 14.25 -16.62
C SER A 1075 -41.31 14.55 -16.07
N PHE A 1076 -42.01 13.52 -15.60
CA PHE A 1076 -43.31 13.66 -14.94
C PHE A 1076 -43.21 14.43 -13.62
N LEU A 1077 -42.24 14.11 -12.76
CA LEU A 1077 -42.04 14.81 -11.49
C LEU A 1077 -41.68 16.29 -11.73
N LYS A 1078 -40.95 16.60 -12.80
CA LYS A 1078 -40.63 17.96 -13.21
C LYS A 1078 -41.85 18.72 -13.75
N ASP A 1079 -42.69 18.08 -14.56
CA ASP A 1079 -43.98 18.64 -14.98
C ASP A 1079 -44.90 18.91 -13.78
N LEU A 1080 -44.97 17.98 -12.83
CA LEU A 1080 -45.72 18.14 -11.58
C LEU A 1080 -45.21 19.34 -10.78
N ALA A 1081 -43.89 19.45 -10.59
CA ALA A 1081 -43.29 20.58 -9.89
C ALA A 1081 -43.60 21.93 -10.56
N SER A 1082 -43.66 21.97 -11.90
CA SER A 1082 -43.97 23.20 -12.64
C SER A 1082 -45.38 23.75 -12.39
N LYS A 1083 -46.33 22.89 -11.98
CA LYS A 1083 -47.73 23.24 -11.71
C LYS A 1083 -47.92 23.92 -10.34
N PHE A 1084 -46.92 23.88 -9.45
CA PHE A 1084 -47.01 24.43 -8.09
C PHE A 1084 -45.92 25.48 -7.83
N PRO A 1085 -46.25 26.78 -7.98
CA PRO A 1085 -45.31 27.86 -7.66
C PRO A 1085 -44.85 27.79 -6.21
N GLY A 1086 -43.54 27.75 -5.97
CA GLY A 1086 -42.95 27.70 -4.63
C GLY A 1086 -42.77 26.30 -4.04
N ILE A 1087 -42.99 25.24 -4.82
CA ILE A 1087 -42.63 23.87 -4.41
C ILE A 1087 -41.12 23.76 -4.16
N GLN A 1088 -40.74 23.14 -3.04
CA GLN A 1088 -39.35 22.83 -2.73
C GLN A 1088 -39.03 21.41 -3.19
N VAL A 1089 -38.05 21.28 -4.08
CA VAL A 1089 -37.67 20.00 -4.69
C VAL A 1089 -36.38 19.48 -4.04
N HIS A 1090 -36.38 18.20 -3.67
CA HIS A 1090 -35.28 17.52 -2.99
C HIS A 1090 -34.79 16.34 -3.84
N PRO A 1091 -33.71 16.53 -4.63
CA PRO A 1091 -32.96 15.44 -5.24
C PRO A 1091 -32.34 14.51 -4.19
N GLY A 1092 -32.09 13.25 -4.56
CA GLY A 1092 -31.61 12.20 -3.63
C GLY A 1092 -30.30 12.54 -2.93
N HIS A 1093 -29.37 13.20 -3.62
CA HIS A 1093 -27.99 13.32 -3.15
C HIS A 1093 -27.36 14.72 -3.22
N GLN A 1094 -28.08 15.72 -3.73
CA GLN A 1094 -27.65 17.11 -3.72
C GLN A 1094 -28.85 18.03 -3.43
N SER A 1095 -28.60 19.15 -2.79
CA SER A 1095 -29.62 20.18 -2.61
C SER A 1095 -29.61 21.13 -3.80
N LEU A 1096 -30.79 21.53 -4.29
CA LEU A 1096 -30.89 22.65 -5.23
C LEU A 1096 -30.50 23.91 -4.47
N SER A 1097 -29.52 24.68 -4.97
CA SER A 1097 -29.19 25.96 -4.37
C SER A 1097 -30.44 26.84 -4.35
N GLU A 1098 -30.78 27.42 -3.19
CA GLU A 1098 -31.71 28.54 -3.15
C GLU A 1098 -31.24 29.56 -4.18
N LYS A 1099 -32.11 29.92 -5.13
CA LYS A 1099 -31.80 30.92 -6.15
C LYS A 1099 -31.06 32.09 -5.51
N ARG A 1100 -29.76 32.23 -5.79
CA ARG A 1100 -29.16 33.55 -5.81
C ARG A 1100 -29.85 34.25 -6.97
N ASN A 1101 -30.68 35.24 -6.65
CA ASN A 1101 -31.20 36.19 -7.63
C ASN A 1101 -30.07 36.72 -8.51
#